data_AF-A0A5M4D804-F1
#
_entry.id   AF-A0A5M4D804-F1
#
_cell.length_a   1.000
_cell.length_b   1.000
_cell.length_c   1.000
_cell.angle_alpha   90.00
_cell.angle_beta   90.00
_cell.angle_gamma   90.00
#
_symmetry.space_group_name_H-M   'P 1'
#
loop_
_entity.id
_entity.type
_entity.pdbx_description
1 polymer ?
#
loop_
_entity_poly.entity_id
_entity_poly.type
_entity_poly.pdbx_seq_one_letter_code
_entity_poly.pdbx_strand_id
1 'polypeptide(L)'
;MRKGANQEGVMLRSVFVGLLVAVSTSAHADFILIHDLEQQGLATVTASAWDIGSKDALFDRDWDNIYRSASINPAIITVEFVNSPTVGAMRGLVAASPTEITLEAADTLADLNNHTGTYVQVVDALRFEDSIVGWAEWNDTPITRKFWRFSCERLERDDYVHIRELELQTPEPVEEVLINGQLVRINVMEVTPGYAEIPIGQTQQFEAEASLSYGPTRYDVTDIATWTTDASGIATINANGLASGVGVGETGVNADIGVIHAQSMLGVRAVRPIDLNVGFIHRSPEYERFHIDFSGDQHIAAGYENQKKWPDPGELVTYTAHVFNKGDLPVSDVPYEWRFDGAIVDAGVIPLMNPGQRIQLTYQRPWPADVVQTVDIDPGAEVYQPAKYQRAVGNHTVQCTLDPDDVIAEGSELNNTVNDYINGIQYHFYMEQHTYDEFSRKTNFIETYSPEDWAQLQVQALQRKLWVSGGRQRFRLSNLQVVPDGTLDPGGTHEPIGNVTWTTDGVWGFDWPSEYLEIHRKRVDQALVHELGHQVGLIDIYNYDVATANMLIRYNGSLVAGTALMPLVSPWNVMYGNDRYWYDNGTARIDRSGRGAMANTGARFFSKGSVAGMNRNLGLRRGFFGDYLGAIPQGEIKIRLVEYPGTPIAGAQLRVFQRERNGTVPDNPKFSGVTNASGEWTFPSTTLPGWYGGIAVNNPWSSVYNGWTFNAPEPVGHNAPLVVEAVWNPGTGTIVEYHFIECDELNVAFSEGNTDDYTYNIVTHASRAGNSLPVMTFTTGEQVWIDEGATFQMRVLVTDADGDPVTLSATPMPNSDFNPATGRFTYTPDSLDVTDAGGAFEAGQVLFIADDGKFRSVKALTIHVRDVDGFAMLRKVVPDEPVGCPADFNDDAVADFFDVQAFLNAFSAHDATADLNGDNSWNFFDVQMFLNVFSAGCQ
;
A
#
# COMPACT_ATOMS: atom_id res chain seq x y z
N MET A 1 3.58 -17.28 -3.93
CA MET A 1 4.72 -18.21 -4.17
C MET A 1 4.30 -19.45 -4.98
N ARG A 2 4.58 -19.49 -6.29
CA ARG A 2 5.32 -20.56 -7.03
C ARG A 2 5.22 -20.30 -8.55
N LYS A 3 6.40 -20.39 -9.19
CA LYS A 3 6.77 -20.03 -10.56
C LYS A 3 6.04 -20.83 -11.65
N GLY A 4 5.87 -20.20 -12.82
CA GLY A 4 5.65 -20.88 -14.09
C GLY A 4 5.34 -19.94 -15.25
N ALA A 5 6.32 -19.19 -15.77
CA ALA A 5 6.22 -18.50 -17.05
C ALA A 5 7.32 -19.01 -17.99
N ASN A 6 6.90 -19.69 -19.07
CA ASN A 6 7.71 -19.91 -20.25
C ASN A 6 7.41 -18.78 -21.25
N GLN A 7 8.49 -18.24 -21.81
CA GLN A 7 8.62 -17.67 -23.15
C GLN A 7 7.51 -16.74 -23.66
N GLU A 8 7.74 -15.44 -23.56
CA GLU A 8 7.58 -14.55 -24.71
C GLU A 8 8.85 -13.70 -24.86
N GLY A 9 9.51 -13.88 -26.00
CA GLY A 9 10.57 -13.02 -26.45
C GLY A 9 10.01 -11.90 -27.33
N VAL A 10 10.77 -10.81 -27.37
CA VAL A 10 10.74 -9.75 -28.38
C VAL A 10 9.59 -8.77 -28.24
N MET A 11 9.84 -7.68 -27.49
CA MET A 11 9.59 -6.27 -27.89
C MET A 11 9.81 -5.40 -26.64
N LEU A 12 11.01 -4.83 -26.48
CA LEU A 12 11.36 -3.60 -25.73
C LEU A 12 12.88 -3.54 -25.53
N ARG A 13 13.60 -3.23 -26.61
CA ARG A 13 14.99 -2.74 -26.56
C ARG A 13 15.13 -1.60 -27.55
N SER A 14 14.54 -0.47 -27.22
CA SER A 14 14.75 0.78 -27.95
C SER A 14 14.17 1.99 -27.21
N VAL A 15 14.49 2.16 -25.91
CA VAL A 15 14.59 3.46 -25.21
C VAL A 15 15.52 3.27 -23.99
N PHE A 16 16.80 2.97 -24.24
CA PHE A 16 17.91 3.16 -23.30
C PHE A 16 19.18 3.27 -24.14
N VAL A 17 19.20 4.32 -24.97
CA VAL A 17 20.40 4.82 -25.65
C VAL A 17 20.47 6.27 -25.22
N GLY A 18 21.11 6.51 -24.09
CA GLY A 18 21.14 7.84 -23.46
C GLY A 18 21.83 7.91 -22.11
N LEU A 19 22.23 6.77 -21.52
CA LEU A 19 22.93 6.74 -20.24
C LEU A 19 24.09 5.74 -20.26
N LEU A 20 24.96 5.84 -21.28
CA LEU A 20 26.23 5.13 -21.30
C LEU A 20 27.22 5.75 -22.29
N VAL A 21 27.40 7.08 -22.25
CA VAL A 21 28.59 7.74 -22.81
C VAL A 21 28.89 8.98 -21.97
N ALA A 22 29.42 8.76 -20.78
CA ALA A 22 30.27 9.70 -20.06
C ALA A 22 31.07 8.91 -19.02
N VAL A 23 31.72 7.82 -19.43
CA VAL A 23 32.90 7.38 -18.68
C VAL A 23 34.02 8.24 -19.22
N SER A 24 34.42 9.18 -18.37
CA SER A 24 35.60 10.01 -18.49
C SER A 24 36.76 9.23 -19.11
N THR A 25 37.48 9.89 -20.00
CA THR A 25 38.88 9.57 -20.27
C THR A 25 39.70 9.88 -19.00
N SER A 26 39.55 9.06 -17.97
CA SER A 26 40.37 9.04 -16.76
C SER A 26 41.27 7.81 -16.83
N ALA A 27 42.56 8.01 -16.65
CA ALA A 27 43.55 6.94 -16.63
C ALA A 27 43.37 6.10 -15.36
N HIS A 28 42.46 5.13 -15.37
CA HIS A 28 42.36 4.12 -14.32
C HIS A 28 43.43 3.03 -14.55
N ALA A 29 43.85 2.33 -13.49
CA ALA A 29 44.72 1.17 -13.64
C ALA A 29 44.02 0.06 -14.42
N ASP A 30 44.74 -0.52 -15.38
CA ASP A 30 44.30 -1.71 -16.10
C ASP A 30 44.81 -2.97 -15.38
N PHE A 31 43.92 -3.95 -15.26
CA PHE A 31 44.33 -5.30 -14.86
C PHE A 31 45.24 -5.90 -15.92
N ILE A 32 46.36 -6.47 -15.49
CA ILE A 32 47.24 -7.21 -16.38
C ILE A 32 46.55 -8.56 -16.64
N LEU A 33 46.03 -8.72 -17.86
CA LEU A 33 45.27 -9.91 -18.28
C LEU A 33 46.20 -11.11 -18.48
N ILE A 34 46.71 -11.69 -17.39
CA ILE A 34 47.73 -12.75 -17.40
C ILE A 34 47.26 -13.98 -18.18
N HIS A 35 46.00 -14.39 -18.03
CA HIS A 35 45.45 -15.52 -18.79
C HIS A 35 45.47 -15.27 -20.31
N ASP A 36 45.02 -14.10 -20.76
CA ASP A 36 45.03 -13.71 -22.19
C ASP A 36 46.46 -13.61 -22.73
N LEU A 37 47.37 -13.04 -21.94
CA LEU A 37 48.79 -12.96 -22.29
C LEU A 37 49.42 -14.35 -22.41
N GLU A 38 49.05 -15.30 -21.56
CA GLU A 38 49.52 -16.69 -21.67
C GLU A 38 48.99 -17.35 -22.95
N GLN A 39 47.70 -17.19 -23.28
CA GLN A 39 47.12 -17.72 -24.52
C GLN A 39 47.79 -17.14 -25.78
N GLN A 40 48.23 -15.88 -25.72
CA GLN A 40 48.94 -15.20 -26.81
C GLN A 40 50.44 -15.55 -26.87
N GLY A 41 50.97 -16.33 -25.92
CA GLY A 41 52.39 -16.64 -25.80
C GLY A 41 53.25 -15.45 -25.33
N LEU A 42 52.62 -14.45 -24.71
CA LEU A 42 53.24 -13.25 -24.14
C LEU A 42 53.48 -13.34 -22.63
N ALA A 43 52.95 -14.38 -21.98
CA ALA A 43 53.28 -14.78 -20.63
C ALA A 43 53.38 -16.31 -20.54
N THR A 44 53.96 -16.82 -19.45
CA THR A 44 53.98 -18.25 -19.12
C THR A 44 53.72 -18.39 -17.63
N VAL A 45 52.67 -19.13 -17.27
CA VAL A 45 52.27 -19.39 -15.89
C VAL A 45 52.70 -20.80 -15.49
N THR A 46 53.46 -20.88 -14.41
CA THR A 46 53.80 -22.13 -13.73
C THR A 46 53.16 -22.12 -12.34
N ALA A 47 52.59 -23.25 -11.93
CA ALA A 47 51.97 -23.41 -10.63
C ALA A 47 52.39 -24.74 -10.00
N SER A 48 52.33 -24.85 -8.68
CA SER A 48 52.39 -26.14 -7.99
C SER A 48 51.38 -27.14 -8.58
N ALA A 49 51.60 -28.44 -8.39
CA ALA A 49 50.64 -29.43 -8.86
C ALA A 49 49.27 -29.21 -8.18
N TRP A 50 48.19 -29.38 -8.95
CA TRP A 50 46.80 -29.25 -8.49
C TRP A 50 46.04 -30.56 -8.67
N ASP A 51 44.99 -30.77 -7.88
CA ASP A 51 44.14 -31.96 -7.94
C ASP A 51 42.65 -31.66 -8.17
N ILE A 52 42.21 -30.40 -7.96
CA ILE A 52 40.89 -29.91 -8.34
C ILE A 52 41.04 -28.61 -9.13
N GLY A 53 40.25 -28.49 -10.20
CA GLY A 53 40.18 -27.31 -11.06
C GLY A 53 41.26 -27.23 -12.12
N SER A 54 41.61 -26.01 -12.53
CA SER A 54 42.64 -25.72 -13.53
C SER A 54 43.62 -24.67 -13.02
N LYS A 55 44.81 -24.58 -13.62
CA LYS A 55 45.71 -23.43 -13.44
C LYS A 55 45.13 -22.14 -14.02
N ASP A 56 44.19 -22.24 -14.97
CA ASP A 56 43.60 -21.08 -15.64
C ASP A 56 42.73 -20.26 -14.69
N ALA A 57 42.10 -20.95 -13.72
CA ALA A 57 41.34 -20.38 -12.59
C ALA A 57 42.15 -19.43 -11.69
N LEU A 58 43.47 -19.31 -11.90
CA LEU A 58 44.28 -18.37 -11.14
C LEU A 58 44.17 -16.94 -11.67
N PHE A 59 43.82 -16.74 -12.95
CA PHE A 59 43.94 -15.44 -13.64
C PHE A 59 42.86 -15.18 -14.71
N ASP A 60 41.79 -15.98 -14.74
CA ASP A 60 40.76 -15.92 -15.79
C ASP A 60 39.58 -14.98 -15.45
N ARG A 61 39.60 -14.38 -14.25
CA ARG A 61 38.58 -13.46 -13.73
C ARG A 61 37.21 -14.11 -13.54
N ASP A 62 37.15 -15.43 -13.49
CA ASP A 62 35.93 -16.17 -13.14
C ASP A 62 35.99 -16.60 -11.67
N TRP A 63 35.36 -15.78 -10.83
CA TRP A 63 35.44 -15.91 -9.36
C TRP A 63 34.75 -17.17 -8.82
N ASP A 64 34.01 -17.90 -9.65
CA ASP A 64 33.28 -19.09 -9.25
C ASP A 64 34.11 -20.36 -9.38
N ASN A 65 35.14 -20.36 -10.22
CA ASN A 65 36.02 -21.50 -10.42
C ASN A 65 37.18 -21.49 -9.40
N ILE A 66 38.00 -22.54 -9.40
CA ILE A 66 38.98 -22.75 -8.32
C ILE A 66 40.23 -23.47 -8.81
N TYR A 67 41.38 -23.03 -8.31
CA TYR A 67 42.63 -23.78 -8.30
C TYR A 67 42.85 -24.35 -6.89
N ARG A 68 43.02 -25.68 -6.78
CA ARG A 68 43.39 -26.33 -5.52
C ARG A 68 44.69 -27.09 -5.64
N SER A 69 45.69 -26.73 -4.83
CA SER A 69 46.98 -27.45 -4.81
C SER A 69 46.82 -28.89 -4.33
N ALA A 70 47.61 -29.82 -4.88
CA ALA A 70 47.57 -31.24 -4.57
C ALA A 70 48.36 -31.57 -3.30
N SER A 71 47.82 -31.21 -2.12
CA SER A 71 48.50 -31.36 -0.82
C SER A 71 49.86 -30.65 -0.77
N ILE A 72 49.97 -29.48 -1.40
CA ILE A 72 51.16 -28.63 -1.44
C ILE A 72 50.84 -27.30 -0.77
N ASN A 73 51.48 -27.04 0.36
CA ASN A 73 51.36 -25.81 1.13
C ASN A 73 52.79 -25.34 1.55
N PRO A 74 53.26 -24.16 1.16
CA PRO A 74 52.59 -23.17 0.30
C PRO A 74 52.48 -23.60 -1.16
N ALA A 75 51.42 -23.18 -1.85
CA ALA A 75 51.31 -23.27 -3.30
C ALA A 75 52.12 -22.14 -3.95
N ILE A 76 53.00 -22.50 -4.88
CA ILE A 76 53.88 -21.56 -5.58
C ILE A 76 53.37 -21.35 -7.00
N ILE A 77 53.05 -20.11 -7.34
CA ILE A 77 52.63 -19.69 -8.67
C ILE A 77 53.65 -18.68 -9.18
N THR A 78 54.28 -18.94 -10.31
CA THR A 78 55.25 -18.03 -10.95
C THR A 78 54.79 -17.68 -12.36
N VAL A 79 54.70 -16.39 -12.65
CA VAL A 79 54.38 -15.82 -13.95
C VAL A 79 55.65 -15.22 -14.55
N GLU A 80 56.00 -15.67 -15.77
CA GLU A 80 57.03 -15.05 -16.61
C GLU A 80 56.35 -14.24 -17.71
N PHE A 81 56.63 -12.94 -17.79
CA PHE A 81 56.18 -12.11 -18.90
C PHE A 81 57.25 -12.01 -19.99
N VAL A 82 56.85 -11.91 -21.26
CA VAL A 82 57.78 -11.62 -22.37
C VAL A 82 58.38 -10.22 -22.24
N ASN A 83 57.54 -9.24 -21.90
CA ASN A 83 57.94 -7.87 -21.57
C ASN A 83 57.65 -7.61 -20.10
N SER A 84 58.59 -7.01 -19.37
CA SER A 84 58.40 -6.71 -17.94
C SER A 84 57.27 -5.70 -17.73
N PRO A 85 56.10 -6.09 -17.16
CA PRO A 85 55.09 -5.12 -16.79
C PRO A 85 55.55 -4.29 -15.60
N THR A 86 55.08 -3.05 -15.54
CA THR A 86 55.12 -2.24 -14.31
C THR A 86 53.86 -2.53 -13.52
N VAL A 87 54.01 -2.98 -12.28
CA VAL A 87 52.92 -3.38 -11.41
C VAL A 87 52.93 -2.53 -10.16
N GLY A 88 51.76 -2.04 -9.77
CA GLY A 88 51.60 -1.24 -8.56
C GLY A 88 50.62 -1.82 -7.54
N ALA A 89 49.85 -2.85 -7.88
CA ALA A 89 49.00 -3.53 -6.90
C ALA A 89 48.76 -5.00 -7.26
N MET A 90 48.31 -5.77 -6.26
CA MET A 90 47.69 -7.08 -6.45
C MET A 90 46.35 -7.18 -5.74
N ARG A 91 45.48 -8.05 -6.25
CA ARG A 91 44.31 -8.56 -5.54
C ARG A 91 44.26 -10.09 -5.62
N GLY A 92 43.49 -10.68 -4.73
CA GLY A 92 43.32 -12.12 -4.68
C GLY A 92 42.04 -12.51 -3.95
N LEU A 93 41.49 -13.65 -4.35
CA LEU A 93 40.33 -14.27 -3.72
C LEU A 93 40.68 -15.72 -3.40
N VAL A 94 40.57 -16.07 -2.14
CA VAL A 94 40.85 -17.42 -1.64
C VAL A 94 39.57 -18.07 -1.12
N ALA A 95 39.58 -19.39 -0.99
CA ALA A 95 38.42 -20.14 -0.54
C ALA A 95 38.77 -21.13 0.59
N ALA A 96 37.75 -21.54 1.34
CA ALA A 96 37.79 -22.60 2.35
C ALA A 96 38.69 -22.38 3.58
N SER A 97 39.53 -21.34 3.62
CA SER A 97 40.34 -20.94 4.79
C SER A 97 41.08 -19.62 4.51
N PRO A 98 41.47 -18.89 5.57
CA PRO A 98 42.43 -17.81 5.42
C PRO A 98 43.77 -18.31 4.86
N THR A 99 44.37 -17.52 3.97
CA THR A 99 45.62 -17.83 3.27
C THR A 99 46.53 -16.61 3.32
N GLU A 100 47.77 -16.79 3.74
CA GLU A 100 48.81 -15.76 3.61
C GLU A 100 49.44 -15.84 2.22
N ILE A 101 49.50 -14.70 1.53
CA ILE A 101 50.08 -14.59 0.20
C ILE A 101 51.26 -13.65 0.29
N THR A 102 52.44 -14.14 -0.08
CA THR A 102 53.60 -13.30 -0.37
C THR A 102 53.72 -13.09 -1.88
N LEU A 103 54.25 -11.93 -2.27
CA LEU A 103 54.55 -11.61 -3.67
C LEU A 103 56.01 -11.19 -3.81
N GLU A 104 56.70 -11.83 -4.74
CA GLU A 104 58.11 -11.59 -5.05
C GLU A 104 58.28 -11.31 -6.54
N ALA A 105 59.30 -10.53 -6.92
CA ALA A 105 59.55 -10.24 -8.32
C ALA A 105 61.05 -10.10 -8.65
N ALA A 106 61.46 -10.48 -9.87
CA ALA A 106 62.83 -10.35 -10.36
C ALA A 106 62.87 -10.31 -11.90
N ASP A 107 64.00 -9.93 -12.49
CA ASP A 107 64.18 -9.94 -13.96
C ASP A 107 64.63 -11.30 -14.50
N THR A 108 65.13 -12.17 -13.63
CA THR A 108 65.52 -13.54 -13.99
C THR A 108 65.02 -14.55 -12.96
N LEU A 109 64.70 -15.77 -13.41
CA LEU A 109 64.31 -16.86 -12.52
C LEU A 109 65.43 -17.23 -11.52
N ALA A 110 66.70 -17.06 -11.90
CA ALA A 110 67.83 -17.31 -11.02
C ALA A 110 67.89 -16.31 -9.85
N ASP A 111 67.64 -15.03 -10.12
CA ASP A 111 67.53 -13.99 -9.09
C ASP A 111 66.33 -14.25 -8.16
N LEU A 112 65.18 -14.64 -8.73
CA LEU A 112 63.98 -14.99 -7.97
C LEU A 112 64.14 -16.24 -7.10
N ASN A 113 64.94 -17.22 -7.52
CA ASN A 113 65.17 -18.46 -6.75
C ASN A 113 66.23 -18.30 -5.66
N ASN A 114 67.26 -17.48 -5.90
CA ASN A 114 68.38 -17.33 -4.97
C ASN A 114 68.25 -16.07 -4.10
N HIS A 115 67.23 -15.25 -4.34
CA HIS A 115 66.99 -13.96 -3.69
C HIS A 115 68.21 -13.03 -3.85
N THR A 116 68.71 -12.94 -5.10
CA THR A 116 69.90 -12.16 -5.47
C THR A 116 69.58 -11.15 -6.58
N GLY A 117 70.53 -10.24 -6.86
CA GLY A 117 70.49 -9.41 -8.06
C GLY A 117 69.26 -8.50 -8.12
N THR A 118 68.36 -8.78 -9.07
CA THR A 118 67.15 -7.98 -9.35
C THR A 118 65.94 -8.32 -8.46
N TYR A 119 66.09 -9.28 -7.54
CA TYR A 119 65.07 -9.70 -6.59
C TYR A 119 64.50 -8.54 -5.75
N VAL A 120 63.18 -8.54 -5.58
CA VAL A 120 62.45 -7.68 -4.65
C VAL A 120 61.34 -8.50 -3.98
N GLN A 121 61.28 -8.43 -2.65
CA GLN A 121 60.08 -8.78 -1.90
C GLN A 121 59.07 -7.65 -2.09
N VAL A 122 57.93 -7.93 -2.73
CA VAL A 122 56.93 -6.91 -3.09
C VAL A 122 55.87 -6.79 -2.00
N VAL A 123 55.28 -7.93 -1.63
CA VAL A 123 54.32 -8.04 -0.53
C VAL A 123 54.86 -9.09 0.44
N ASP A 124 54.95 -8.72 1.71
CA ASP A 124 55.23 -9.67 2.80
C ASP A 124 54.03 -10.63 2.99
N ALA A 125 53.99 -11.43 4.05
CA ALA A 125 52.88 -12.35 4.27
C ALA A 125 51.57 -11.57 4.55
N LEU A 126 50.79 -11.30 3.50
CA LEU A 126 49.50 -10.63 3.58
C LEU A 126 48.40 -11.68 3.73
N ARG A 127 47.59 -11.56 4.78
CA ARG A 127 46.49 -12.47 5.07
C ARG A 127 45.24 -12.14 4.26
N PHE A 128 44.75 -13.12 3.50
CA PHE A 128 43.49 -13.10 2.77
C PHE A 128 42.47 -13.96 3.50
N GLU A 129 41.29 -13.42 3.79
CA GLU A 129 40.21 -14.15 4.47
C GLU A 129 39.37 -14.96 3.47
N ASP A 130 38.73 -16.03 3.95
CA ASP A 130 37.92 -16.92 3.10
C ASP A 130 36.78 -16.15 2.42
N SER A 131 36.70 -16.25 1.09
CA SER A 131 35.62 -15.70 0.26
C SER A 131 35.50 -14.17 0.32
N ILE A 132 36.56 -13.48 0.78
CA ILE A 132 36.70 -12.03 0.77
C ILE A 132 37.86 -11.67 -0.14
N VAL A 133 37.66 -10.70 -1.03
CA VAL A 133 38.75 -10.19 -1.88
C VAL A 133 39.73 -9.43 -0.98
N GLY A 134 40.98 -9.89 -0.96
CA GLY A 134 42.09 -9.15 -0.34
C GLY A 134 42.90 -8.40 -1.40
N TRP A 135 43.71 -7.45 -0.96
CA TRP A 135 44.55 -6.63 -1.84
C TRP A 135 45.79 -6.11 -1.13
N ALA A 136 46.84 -5.83 -1.91
CA ALA A 136 47.99 -5.05 -1.50
C ALA A 136 48.32 -4.03 -2.59
N GLU A 137 48.67 -2.83 -2.18
CA GLU A 137 49.03 -1.72 -3.07
C GLU A 137 50.42 -1.20 -2.72
N TRP A 138 51.22 -1.00 -3.75
CA TRP A 138 52.54 -0.34 -3.74
C TRP A 138 52.65 0.57 -4.98
N ASN A 139 51.53 1.15 -5.42
CA ASN A 139 51.43 2.11 -6.53
C ASN A 139 52.42 3.27 -6.35
N ASP A 140 52.77 3.54 -5.09
CA ASP A 140 53.74 4.53 -4.70
C ASP A 140 55.16 4.27 -5.19
N THR A 141 55.55 3.00 -5.29
CA THR A 141 56.88 2.53 -5.70
C THR A 141 56.69 1.35 -6.67
N PRO A 142 56.14 1.59 -7.87
CA PRO A 142 55.73 0.51 -8.74
C PRO A 142 56.93 -0.28 -9.24
N ILE A 143 56.75 -1.58 -9.35
CA ILE A 143 57.85 -2.51 -9.60
C ILE A 143 57.72 -3.00 -11.03
N THR A 144 58.79 -2.82 -11.80
CA THR A 144 58.88 -3.33 -13.17
C THR A 144 59.78 -4.54 -13.19
N ARG A 145 59.23 -5.73 -13.39
CA ARG A 145 59.97 -7.01 -13.36
C ARG A 145 59.40 -8.01 -14.33
N LYS A 146 60.25 -8.90 -14.82
CA LYS A 146 59.89 -9.94 -15.78
C LYS A 146 59.18 -11.14 -15.13
N PHE A 147 59.64 -11.55 -13.95
CA PHE A 147 59.11 -12.69 -13.19
C PHE A 147 58.40 -12.21 -11.94
N TRP A 148 57.25 -12.80 -11.67
CA TRP A 148 56.41 -12.54 -10.48
C TRP A 148 56.04 -13.88 -9.84
N ARG A 149 56.20 -14.00 -8.52
CA ARG A 149 55.87 -15.23 -7.78
C ARG A 149 54.95 -14.93 -6.62
N PHE A 150 53.82 -15.61 -6.62
CA PHE A 150 52.94 -15.73 -5.46
C PHE A 150 53.33 -16.99 -4.67
N SER A 151 53.55 -16.84 -3.37
CA SER A 151 53.60 -17.99 -2.46
C SER A 151 52.38 -17.91 -1.55
N CYS A 152 51.46 -18.84 -1.74
CA CYS A 152 50.18 -18.86 -1.05
C CYS A 152 50.20 -19.95 0.02
N GLU A 153 50.32 -19.56 1.28
CA GLU A 153 50.34 -20.44 2.45
C GLU A 153 48.96 -20.47 3.11
N ARG A 154 48.32 -21.63 3.08
CA ARG A 154 47.05 -21.80 3.80
C ARG A 154 47.34 -21.95 5.29
N LEU A 155 46.69 -21.13 6.11
CA LEU A 155 47.03 -21.03 7.54
C LEU A 155 46.36 -22.10 8.41
N GLU A 156 45.25 -22.67 7.95
CA GLU A 156 44.44 -23.58 8.74
C GLU A 156 43.96 -24.78 7.92
N ARG A 157 43.62 -25.85 8.65
CA ARG A 157 43.08 -27.12 8.16
C ARG A 157 44.12 -28.08 7.56
N ASP A 158 44.20 -28.15 6.24
CA ASP A 158 44.95 -29.14 5.49
C ASP A 158 45.91 -28.48 4.48
N ASP A 159 46.78 -29.27 3.86
CA ASP A 159 47.83 -28.77 2.96
C ASP A 159 47.34 -28.45 1.53
N TYR A 160 46.03 -28.24 1.34
CA TYR A 160 45.44 -27.91 0.05
C TYR A 160 45.14 -26.42 0.01
N VAL A 161 45.91 -25.65 -0.74
CA VAL A 161 45.69 -24.19 -0.89
C VAL A 161 44.63 -23.99 -1.97
N HIS A 162 43.61 -23.18 -1.66
CA HIS A 162 42.42 -22.96 -2.49
C HIS A 162 42.38 -21.49 -2.93
N ILE A 163 42.56 -21.26 -4.23
CA ILE A 163 42.63 -19.93 -4.82
C ILE A 163 41.54 -19.85 -5.90
N ARG A 164 40.71 -18.82 -5.84
CA ARG A 164 39.69 -18.54 -6.85
C ARG A 164 40.19 -17.55 -7.90
N GLU A 165 41.04 -16.61 -7.50
CA GLU A 165 41.57 -15.59 -8.41
C GLU A 165 42.83 -14.93 -7.81
N LEU A 166 43.81 -14.60 -8.64
CA LEU A 166 44.94 -13.71 -8.34
C LEU A 166 45.08 -12.72 -9.47
N GLU A 167 45.41 -11.46 -9.16
CA GLU A 167 45.56 -10.46 -10.20
C GLU A 167 46.65 -9.44 -9.88
N LEU A 168 47.30 -8.95 -10.93
CA LEU A 168 48.26 -7.84 -10.89
C LEU A 168 47.69 -6.65 -11.65
N GLN A 169 47.90 -5.45 -11.14
CA GLN A 169 47.42 -4.21 -11.74
C GLN A 169 48.58 -3.31 -12.15
N THR A 170 48.45 -2.63 -13.28
CA THR A 170 49.34 -1.50 -13.61
C THR A 170 49.19 -0.41 -12.55
N PRO A 171 50.22 0.41 -12.29
CA PRO A 171 50.08 1.48 -11.31
C PRO A 171 49.03 2.51 -11.73
N GLU A 172 48.20 2.92 -10.78
CA GLU A 172 47.30 4.08 -10.97
C GLU A 172 48.12 5.38 -11.00
N PRO A 173 47.69 6.41 -11.75
CA PRO A 173 48.28 7.73 -11.66
C PRO A 173 48.11 8.29 -10.24
N VAL A 174 49.21 8.73 -9.63
CA VAL A 174 49.21 9.29 -8.27
C VAL A 174 49.58 10.77 -8.33
N GLU A 175 48.81 11.60 -7.64
CA GLU A 175 49.12 13.01 -7.42
C GLU A 175 49.65 13.21 -6.00
N GLU A 176 50.65 14.09 -5.86
CA GLU A 176 51.16 14.54 -4.57
C GLU A 176 50.55 15.90 -4.23
N VAL A 177 49.73 15.95 -3.19
CA VAL A 177 49.06 17.17 -2.73
C VAL A 177 49.46 17.52 -1.32
N LEU A 178 49.48 18.82 -1.03
CA LEU A 178 49.79 19.34 0.29
C LEU A 178 48.49 19.54 1.08
N ILE A 179 48.27 18.74 2.11
CA ILE A 179 47.10 18.82 2.99
C ILE A 179 47.60 19.10 4.41
N ASN A 180 47.14 20.19 5.01
CA ASN A 180 47.56 20.62 6.36
C ASN A 180 49.08 20.67 6.58
N GLY A 181 49.85 20.99 5.53
CA GLY A 181 51.31 21.06 5.57
C GLY A 181 52.03 19.71 5.44
N GLN A 182 51.30 18.62 5.24
CA GLN A 182 51.83 17.29 4.95
C GLN A 182 51.63 16.97 3.46
N LEU A 183 52.69 16.47 2.81
CA LEU A 183 52.58 15.93 1.46
C LEU A 183 51.90 14.56 1.55
N VAL A 184 50.76 14.42 0.88
CA VAL A 184 50.00 13.17 0.82
C VAL A 184 49.78 12.77 -0.63
N ARG A 185 49.60 11.48 -0.85
CA ARG A 185 49.44 10.88 -2.17
C ARG A 185 48.00 10.42 -2.34
N ILE A 186 47.42 10.69 -3.51
CA ILE A 186 46.03 10.35 -3.83
C ILE A 186 45.93 9.85 -5.28
N ASN A 187 44.93 9.02 -5.57
CA ASN A 187 44.59 8.53 -6.92
C ASN A 187 43.07 8.33 -7.13
N VAL A 188 42.27 8.36 -6.05
CA VAL A 188 40.80 8.36 -6.10
C VAL A 188 40.27 9.60 -5.38
N MET A 189 39.17 10.13 -5.91
CA MET A 189 38.43 11.23 -5.33
C MET A 189 36.93 11.02 -5.53
N GLU A 190 36.13 11.43 -4.55
CA GLU A 190 34.67 11.38 -4.56
C GLU A 190 34.12 12.77 -4.21
N VAL A 191 32.98 13.14 -4.79
CA VAL A 191 32.28 14.40 -4.51
C VAL A 191 30.97 14.10 -3.79
N THR A 192 30.76 14.75 -2.63
CA THR A 192 29.54 14.61 -1.81
C THR A 192 28.78 15.93 -1.74
N PRO A 193 27.44 15.92 -1.86
CA PRO A 193 26.60 14.77 -2.22
C PRO A 193 26.82 14.35 -3.68
N GLY A 194 26.58 13.08 -4.01
CA GLY A 194 26.67 12.57 -5.39
C GLY A 194 25.58 13.10 -6.33
N TYR A 195 24.48 13.62 -5.76
CA TYR A 195 23.44 14.37 -6.45
C TYR A 195 22.82 15.38 -5.48
N ALA A 196 22.54 16.59 -5.95
CA ALA A 196 21.72 17.56 -5.24
C ALA A 196 20.73 18.24 -6.18
N GLU A 197 19.63 18.74 -5.64
CA GLU A 197 18.68 19.59 -6.36
C GLU A 197 18.38 20.84 -5.55
N ILE A 198 18.50 22.02 -6.17
CA ILE A 198 18.23 23.32 -5.53
C ILE A 198 17.31 24.21 -6.38
N PRO A 199 16.56 25.13 -5.76
CA PRO A 199 15.88 26.20 -6.49
C PRO A 199 16.88 27.15 -7.16
N ILE A 200 16.49 27.73 -8.29
CA ILE A 200 17.23 28.83 -8.94
C ILE A 200 17.48 29.97 -7.93
N GLY A 201 18.71 30.46 -7.88
CA GLY A 201 19.16 31.49 -6.93
C GLY A 201 19.64 30.96 -5.57
N GLN A 202 19.46 29.67 -5.26
CA GLN A 202 19.98 29.05 -4.04
C GLN A 202 21.39 28.47 -4.24
N THR A 203 21.99 28.00 -3.14
CA THR A 203 23.36 27.44 -3.14
C THR A 203 23.41 26.04 -2.54
N GLN A 204 24.33 25.20 -3.03
CA GLN A 204 24.63 23.87 -2.50
C GLN A 204 26.13 23.74 -2.25
N GLN A 205 26.52 23.26 -1.07
CA GLN A 205 27.91 22.92 -0.78
C GLN A 205 28.23 21.52 -1.31
N PHE A 206 29.33 21.40 -2.05
CA PHE A 206 29.94 20.13 -2.42
C PHE A 206 31.30 20.01 -1.74
N GLU A 207 31.61 18.82 -1.27
CA GLU A 207 32.88 18.48 -0.64
C GLU A 207 33.57 17.41 -1.49
N ALA A 208 34.89 17.49 -1.59
CA ALA A 208 35.71 16.52 -2.30
C ALA A 208 36.59 15.78 -1.28
N GLU A 209 36.45 14.48 -1.21
CA GLU A 209 37.33 13.62 -0.41
C GLU A 209 38.18 12.78 -1.35
N ALA A 210 39.49 12.74 -1.10
CA ALA A 210 40.43 11.93 -1.86
C ALA A 210 41.13 10.90 -0.98
N SER A 211 41.55 9.81 -1.61
CA SER A 211 42.34 8.76 -0.97
C SER A 211 43.27 8.08 -1.94
N LEU A 212 44.11 7.21 -1.39
CA LEU A 212 44.60 6.07 -2.14
C LEU A 212 43.44 5.07 -2.29
N SER A 213 43.19 4.56 -3.51
CA SER A 213 42.08 3.68 -3.92
C SER A 213 41.77 2.56 -2.95
N TYR A 214 42.77 2.13 -2.18
CA TYR A 214 42.66 1.03 -1.22
C TYR A 214 43.21 1.35 0.18
N GLY A 215 43.48 2.62 0.48
CA GLY A 215 43.93 3.11 1.79
C GLY A 215 42.75 3.38 2.74
N PRO A 216 42.91 3.15 4.06
CA PRO A 216 41.86 3.45 5.04
C PRO A 216 41.72 4.96 5.32
N THR A 217 42.69 5.77 4.87
CA THR A 217 42.74 7.20 5.12
C THR A 217 42.06 7.96 3.99
N ARG A 218 41.06 8.76 4.34
CA ARG A 218 40.40 9.75 3.49
C ARG A 218 40.93 11.13 3.86
N TYR A 219 41.14 11.97 2.87
CA TYR A 219 41.59 13.34 3.04
C TYR A 219 40.57 14.29 2.41
N ASP A 220 40.12 15.29 3.17
CA ASP A 220 39.36 16.40 2.61
C ASP A 220 40.28 17.23 1.71
N VAL A 221 39.90 17.34 0.44
CA VAL A 221 40.59 18.09 -0.60
C VAL A 221 39.73 19.20 -1.19
N THR A 222 38.62 19.54 -0.54
CA THR A 222 37.63 20.52 -1.02
C THR A 222 38.27 21.86 -1.39
N ASP A 223 39.15 22.38 -0.53
CA ASP A 223 39.80 23.70 -0.72
C ASP A 223 40.96 23.70 -1.73
N ILE A 224 41.44 22.53 -2.16
CA ILE A 224 42.55 22.39 -3.11
C ILE A 224 42.11 21.86 -4.47
N ALA A 225 40.91 21.28 -4.56
CA ALA A 225 40.32 20.86 -5.81
C ALA A 225 40.00 22.07 -6.70
N THR A 226 40.19 21.89 -8.00
CA THR A 226 39.70 22.83 -9.01
C THR A 226 38.25 22.48 -9.31
N TRP A 227 37.33 23.35 -8.89
CA TRP A 227 35.91 23.16 -9.10
C TRP A 227 35.42 23.77 -10.42
N THR A 228 34.66 23.01 -11.19
CA THR A 228 33.99 23.49 -12.41
C THR A 228 32.57 22.95 -12.53
N THR A 229 31.77 23.57 -13.41
CA THR A 229 30.44 23.09 -13.81
C THR A 229 30.41 22.91 -15.31
N ASP A 230 29.74 21.86 -15.80
CA ASP A 230 29.61 21.61 -17.24
C ASP A 230 28.80 22.71 -17.95
N ALA A 231 27.81 23.30 -17.26
CA ALA A 231 26.95 24.34 -17.77
C ALA A 231 26.81 25.52 -16.78
N SER A 232 27.70 26.51 -16.92
CA SER A 232 27.70 27.72 -16.08
C SER A 232 26.44 28.60 -16.20
N GLY A 233 25.64 28.40 -17.26
CA GLY A 233 24.31 29.02 -17.41
C GLY A 233 23.23 28.38 -16.54
N ILE A 234 23.48 27.18 -16.00
CA ILE A 234 22.59 26.44 -15.09
C ILE A 234 23.06 26.64 -13.66
N ALA A 235 24.34 26.44 -13.35
CA ALA A 235 24.90 26.73 -12.03
C ALA A 235 26.36 27.16 -12.14
N THR A 236 26.83 28.01 -11.22
CA THR A 236 28.26 28.33 -11.05
C THR A 236 28.79 27.71 -9.77
N ILE A 237 30.08 27.38 -9.69
CA ILE A 237 30.72 26.89 -8.46
C ILE A 237 31.96 27.72 -8.13
N ASN A 238 32.19 27.99 -6.84
CA ASN A 238 33.39 28.68 -6.38
C ASN A 238 34.50 27.71 -5.98
N ALA A 239 35.68 28.24 -5.66
CA ALA A 239 36.87 27.44 -5.32
C ALA A 239 36.74 26.63 -4.03
N ASN A 240 35.73 26.90 -3.20
CA ASN A 240 35.49 26.18 -1.94
C ASN A 240 34.37 25.14 -2.11
N GLY A 241 34.00 24.77 -3.34
CA GLY A 241 32.93 23.80 -3.61
C GLY A 241 31.50 24.32 -3.42
N LEU A 242 31.29 25.62 -3.23
CA LEU A 242 29.93 26.18 -3.09
C LEU A 242 29.34 26.50 -4.47
N ALA A 243 28.36 25.70 -4.89
CA ALA A 243 27.59 25.89 -6.11
C ALA A 243 26.43 26.90 -5.91
N SER A 244 26.05 27.62 -6.95
CA SER A 244 24.95 28.60 -6.98
C SER A 244 24.11 28.40 -8.25
N GLY A 245 22.80 28.20 -8.11
CA GLY A 245 21.88 28.00 -9.23
C GLY A 245 21.60 29.30 -9.99
N VAL A 246 21.80 29.29 -11.31
CA VAL A 246 21.66 30.43 -12.22
C VAL A 246 20.50 30.27 -13.20
N GLY A 247 20.21 29.04 -13.64
CA GLY A 247 19.16 28.74 -14.62
C GLY A 247 18.62 27.33 -14.43
N VAL A 248 17.35 27.10 -14.78
CA VAL A 248 16.70 25.79 -14.61
C VAL A 248 17.33 24.76 -15.57
N GLY A 249 17.67 23.57 -15.06
CA GLY A 249 18.28 22.47 -15.79
C GLY A 249 19.19 21.62 -14.90
N GLU A 250 19.94 20.69 -15.48
CA GLU A 250 20.94 19.89 -14.77
C GLU A 250 22.35 20.19 -15.29
N THR A 251 23.34 20.14 -14.40
CA THR A 251 24.76 20.28 -14.75
C THR A 251 25.62 19.33 -13.92
N GLY A 252 26.68 18.79 -14.53
CA GLY A 252 27.76 18.14 -13.78
C GLY A 252 28.51 19.17 -12.94
N VAL A 253 28.90 18.76 -11.74
CA VAL A 253 29.78 19.47 -10.81
C VAL A 253 31.07 18.66 -10.71
N ASN A 254 32.17 19.24 -11.19
CA ASN A 254 33.45 18.54 -11.30
C ASN A 254 34.43 19.07 -10.25
N ALA A 255 35.16 18.17 -9.62
CA ALA A 255 36.34 18.44 -8.83
C ALA A 255 37.55 17.79 -9.53
N ASP A 256 38.60 18.58 -9.75
CA ASP A 256 39.83 18.11 -10.40
C ASP A 256 41.07 18.42 -9.56
N ILE A 257 41.96 17.43 -9.42
CA ILE A 257 43.30 17.60 -8.86
C ILE A 257 44.29 16.92 -9.79
N GLY A 258 45.05 17.71 -10.55
CA GLY A 258 46.01 17.18 -11.52
C GLY A 258 45.30 16.30 -12.56
N VAL A 259 45.58 15.00 -12.54
CA VAL A 259 44.92 13.98 -13.39
C VAL A 259 43.72 13.27 -12.74
N ILE A 260 43.45 13.52 -11.46
CA ILE A 260 42.37 12.90 -10.69
C ILE A 260 41.10 13.72 -10.86
N HIS A 261 40.03 13.06 -11.29
CA HIS A 261 38.75 13.67 -11.61
C HIS A 261 37.64 13.00 -10.79
N ALA A 262 36.74 13.80 -10.24
CA ALA A 262 35.50 13.33 -9.63
C ALA A 262 34.35 14.23 -10.07
N GLN A 263 33.18 13.62 -10.27
CA GLN A 263 31.98 14.31 -10.73
C GLN A 263 30.78 13.98 -9.84
N SER A 264 29.94 14.99 -9.64
CA SER A 264 28.60 14.92 -9.06
C SER A 264 27.60 15.61 -9.99
N MET A 265 26.31 15.53 -9.68
CA MET A 265 25.22 16.15 -10.45
C MET A 265 24.46 17.19 -9.61
N LEU A 266 24.16 18.34 -10.22
CA LEU A 266 23.32 19.37 -9.63
C LEU A 266 22.12 19.66 -10.55
N GLY A 267 20.93 19.40 -10.04
CA GLY A 267 19.67 19.89 -10.59
C GLY A 267 19.36 21.30 -10.07
N VAL A 268 18.98 22.21 -10.97
CA VAL A 268 18.46 23.52 -10.64
C VAL A 268 17.02 23.59 -11.15
N ARG A 269 16.07 23.79 -10.25
CA ARG A 269 14.64 23.85 -10.56
C ARG A 269 14.06 25.25 -10.35
N ALA A 270 12.84 25.47 -10.82
CA ALA A 270 12.11 26.70 -10.51
C ALA A 270 11.85 26.79 -8.99
N VAL A 271 11.76 28.03 -8.50
CA VAL A 271 11.32 28.34 -7.13
C VAL A 271 9.85 27.94 -7.01
N ARG A 272 9.54 27.13 -6.01
CA ARG A 272 8.17 26.80 -5.61
C ARG A 272 7.58 28.01 -4.87
N PRO A 273 6.30 28.36 -5.13
CA PRO A 273 5.60 29.36 -4.34
C PRO A 273 5.55 28.94 -2.87
N ILE A 274 5.09 29.86 -2.00
CA ILE A 274 4.76 29.52 -0.61
C ILE A 274 3.72 28.37 -0.65
N ASP A 275 3.87 27.40 0.24
CA ASP A 275 2.98 26.24 0.35
C ASP A 275 2.87 25.90 1.84
N LEU A 276 2.04 26.68 2.53
CA LEU A 276 1.63 26.43 3.89
C LEU A 276 0.71 25.23 3.89
N ASN A 277 0.89 24.38 4.89
CA ASN A 277 -0.05 23.30 5.09
C ASN A 277 -0.21 22.97 6.56
N VAL A 278 -1.41 22.48 6.88
CA VAL A 278 -1.65 21.77 8.14
C VAL A 278 -1.58 20.28 7.80
N GLY A 279 -0.51 19.61 8.19
CA GLY A 279 -0.31 18.21 7.81
C GLY A 279 -1.24 17.25 8.56
N PHE A 280 -1.33 17.39 9.89
CA PHE A 280 -2.19 16.57 10.74
C PHE A 280 -2.32 17.15 12.16
N ILE A 281 -3.35 16.70 12.89
CA ILE A 281 -3.58 17.07 14.30
C ILE A 281 -3.34 15.85 15.19
N HIS A 282 -2.26 15.89 15.97
CA HIS A 282 -1.99 14.92 17.04
C HIS A 282 -2.82 15.23 18.29
N ARG A 283 -3.22 14.20 19.04
CA ARG A 283 -3.96 14.36 20.30
C ARG A 283 -3.26 13.61 21.43
N SER A 284 -3.06 14.29 22.57
CA SER A 284 -2.58 13.68 23.81
C SER A 284 -3.49 14.01 25.01
N PRO A 285 -3.59 13.14 26.02
CA PRO A 285 -2.96 11.81 26.12
C PRO A 285 -3.53 10.77 25.14
N GLU A 286 -2.74 9.76 24.81
CA GLU A 286 -3.15 8.60 24.02
C GLU A 286 -3.49 7.41 24.93
N TYR A 287 -4.34 6.50 24.43
CA TYR A 287 -4.74 5.29 25.14
C TYR A 287 -4.59 4.07 24.24
N GLU A 288 -4.30 2.92 24.85
CA GLU A 288 -4.19 1.66 24.14
C GLU A 288 -5.51 1.23 23.50
N ARG A 289 -5.41 0.67 22.30
CA ARG A 289 -6.51 -0.05 21.64
C ARG A 289 -6.82 -1.36 22.39
N PHE A 290 -7.73 -2.21 21.91
CA PHE A 290 -7.96 -3.49 22.56
C PHE A 290 -6.84 -4.49 22.24
N HIS A 291 -6.38 -5.21 23.26
CA HIS A 291 -5.44 -6.32 23.11
C HIS A 291 -6.22 -7.63 23.09
N ILE A 292 -6.29 -8.29 21.93
CA ILE A 292 -7.19 -9.43 21.70
C ILE A 292 -6.43 -10.75 21.68
N ASP A 293 -6.96 -11.74 22.40
CA ASP A 293 -6.56 -13.14 22.32
C ASP A 293 -7.46 -13.87 21.31
N PHE A 294 -6.83 -14.58 20.38
CA PHE A 294 -7.48 -15.33 19.30
C PHE A 294 -7.50 -16.86 19.57
N SER A 295 -7.14 -17.29 20.78
CA SER A 295 -7.26 -18.68 21.21
C SER A 295 -8.71 -19.01 21.58
N GLY A 296 -9.43 -19.62 20.63
CA GLY A 296 -10.89 -19.84 20.76
C GLY A 296 -11.69 -18.62 20.30
N ASP A 297 -12.90 -18.45 20.83
CA ASP A 297 -13.70 -17.25 20.55
C ASP A 297 -12.94 -15.98 21.00
N GLN A 298 -13.02 -14.93 20.18
CA GLN A 298 -12.22 -13.71 20.38
C GLN A 298 -12.58 -13.01 21.69
N HIS A 299 -11.57 -12.67 22.49
CA HIS A 299 -11.76 -11.99 23.77
C HIS A 299 -10.59 -11.06 24.10
N ILE A 300 -10.83 -10.10 24.98
CA ILE A 300 -9.76 -9.22 25.46
C ILE A 300 -8.80 -10.05 26.31
N ALA A 301 -7.50 -9.93 26.03
CA ALA A 301 -6.46 -10.62 26.75
C ALA A 301 -6.47 -10.25 28.24
N ALA A 302 -6.15 -11.24 29.09
CA ALA A 302 -6.14 -11.07 30.53
C ALA A 302 -5.25 -9.89 30.98
N GLY A 303 -5.80 -8.98 31.78
CA GLY A 303 -5.13 -7.79 32.30
C GLY A 303 -5.40 -6.50 31.53
N TYR A 304 -6.02 -6.57 30.35
CA TYR A 304 -6.33 -5.42 29.49
C TYR A 304 -7.80 -4.98 29.55
N GLU A 305 -8.66 -5.70 30.27
CA GLU A 305 -10.12 -5.57 30.24
C GLU A 305 -10.64 -4.23 30.78
N ASN A 306 -9.92 -3.65 31.75
CA ASN A 306 -10.33 -2.43 32.46
C ASN A 306 -9.51 -1.20 32.06
N GLN A 307 -8.74 -1.30 30.96
CA GLN A 307 -7.99 -0.16 30.48
C GLN A 307 -8.91 0.90 29.89
N LYS A 308 -8.64 2.15 30.27
CA LYS A 308 -9.26 3.32 29.67
C LYS A 308 -8.97 3.39 28.17
N LYS A 309 -9.99 3.72 27.36
CA LYS A 309 -9.89 3.73 25.88
C LYS A 309 -10.00 5.11 25.26
N TRP A 310 -10.63 6.04 25.98
CA TRP A 310 -10.84 7.44 25.59
C TRP A 310 -10.59 8.37 26.79
N PRO A 311 -10.30 9.66 26.58
CA PRO A 311 -10.23 10.62 27.69
C PRO A 311 -11.54 10.64 28.50
N ASP A 312 -11.45 10.88 29.80
CA ASP A 312 -12.63 11.01 30.65
C ASP A 312 -13.29 12.38 30.39
N PRO A 313 -14.63 12.51 30.45
CA PRO A 313 -15.30 13.80 30.52
C PRO A 313 -14.60 14.81 31.45
N GLY A 314 -14.18 15.94 30.90
CA GLY A 314 -13.49 17.01 31.63
C GLY A 314 -11.96 16.83 31.77
N GLU A 315 -11.38 15.72 31.34
CA GLU A 315 -9.93 15.55 31.27
C GLU A 315 -9.32 16.51 30.26
N LEU A 316 -8.20 17.15 30.62
CA LEU A 316 -7.53 18.10 29.73
C LEU A 316 -6.85 17.35 28.59
N VAL A 317 -7.24 17.68 27.36
CA VAL A 317 -6.67 17.14 26.12
C VAL A 317 -5.90 18.24 25.41
N THR A 318 -4.72 17.89 24.88
CA THR A 318 -3.90 18.76 24.04
C THR A 318 -4.00 18.29 22.59
N TYR A 319 -4.39 19.20 21.72
CA TYR A 319 -4.35 19.07 20.27
C TYR A 319 -3.09 19.78 19.76
N THR A 320 -2.31 19.09 18.93
CA THR A 320 -1.06 19.60 18.36
C THR A 320 -1.16 19.54 16.85
N ALA A 321 -1.33 20.68 16.18
CA ALA A 321 -1.25 20.76 14.74
C ALA A 321 0.22 20.81 14.31
N HIS A 322 0.59 19.98 13.34
CA HIS A 322 1.89 20.02 12.70
C HIS A 322 1.76 20.76 11.38
N VAL A 323 2.33 21.96 11.34
CA VAL A 323 2.20 22.87 10.20
C VAL A 323 3.54 23.06 9.52
N PHE A 324 3.54 23.25 8.21
CA PHE A 324 4.76 23.33 7.42
C PHE A 324 4.71 24.49 6.42
N ASN A 325 5.88 24.92 5.96
CA ASN A 325 6.04 25.65 4.71
C ASN A 325 6.84 24.76 3.75
N LYS A 326 6.17 24.19 2.76
CA LYS A 326 6.73 23.28 1.75
C LYS A 326 7.24 24.01 0.49
N GLY A 327 7.05 25.33 0.46
CA GLY A 327 7.61 26.22 -0.55
C GLY A 327 9.09 26.51 -0.34
N ASP A 328 9.70 27.22 -1.30
CA ASP A 328 11.11 27.64 -1.22
C ASP A 328 11.29 29.07 -0.70
N LEU A 329 10.19 29.76 -0.39
CA LEU A 329 10.20 31.14 0.07
C LEU A 329 9.84 31.22 1.55
N PRO A 330 10.60 31.98 2.36
CA PRO A 330 10.18 32.26 3.73
C PRO A 330 8.94 33.13 3.74
N VAL A 331 8.08 32.92 4.72
CA VAL A 331 6.87 33.72 4.93
C VAL A 331 6.80 34.21 6.37
N SER A 332 6.45 35.48 6.54
CA SER A 332 6.34 36.14 7.84
C SER A 332 4.89 36.41 8.17
N ASP A 333 4.61 36.53 9.47
CA ASP A 333 3.31 36.91 9.99
C ASP A 333 2.15 36.01 9.52
N VAL A 334 2.37 34.68 9.52
CA VAL A 334 1.35 33.69 9.10
C VAL A 334 0.25 33.61 10.16
N PRO A 335 -0.99 34.05 9.87
CA PRO A 335 -2.08 33.92 10.82
C PRO A 335 -2.51 32.47 10.92
N TYR A 336 -2.96 32.06 12.11
CA TYR A 336 -3.57 30.76 12.32
C TYR A 336 -4.77 30.89 13.25
N GLU A 337 -5.72 29.97 13.09
CA GLU A 337 -6.85 29.83 14.00
C GLU A 337 -7.10 28.36 14.36
N TRP A 338 -7.55 28.17 15.60
CA TRP A 338 -8.15 26.93 16.06
C TRP A 338 -9.65 27.12 16.18
N ARG A 339 -10.40 26.17 15.62
CA ARG A 339 -11.84 26.06 15.83
C ARG A 339 -12.18 24.75 16.54
N PHE A 340 -13.21 24.82 17.37
CA PHE A 340 -13.81 23.64 17.97
C PHE A 340 -15.32 23.73 17.72
N ASP A 341 -15.88 22.73 17.05
CA ASP A 341 -17.27 22.74 16.56
C ASP A 341 -17.59 24.00 15.74
N GLY A 342 -16.68 24.39 14.84
CA GLY A 342 -16.80 25.58 13.98
C GLY A 342 -16.54 26.93 14.67
N ALA A 343 -16.58 26.99 16.01
CA ALA A 343 -16.32 28.21 16.76
C ALA A 343 -14.82 28.46 16.95
N ILE A 344 -14.35 29.68 16.69
CA ILE A 344 -12.96 30.09 16.98
C ILE A 344 -12.71 30.04 18.49
N VAL A 345 -11.70 29.27 18.89
CA VAL A 345 -11.34 29.04 20.31
C VAL A 345 -9.95 29.53 20.66
N ASP A 346 -9.06 29.65 19.68
CA ASP A 346 -7.73 30.24 19.81
C ASP A 346 -7.28 30.78 18.45
N ALA A 347 -6.41 31.78 18.43
CA ALA A 347 -5.85 32.34 17.20
C ALA A 347 -4.52 33.04 17.49
N GLY A 348 -3.64 33.11 16.50
CA GLY A 348 -2.36 33.76 16.65
C GLY A 348 -1.66 34.01 15.32
N VAL A 349 -0.38 34.37 15.42
CA VAL A 349 0.47 34.66 14.28
C VAL A 349 1.82 33.98 14.48
N ILE A 350 2.25 33.19 13.50
CA ILE A 350 3.60 32.65 13.42
C ILE A 350 4.52 33.73 12.82
N PRO A 351 5.53 34.22 13.55
CA PRO A 351 6.33 35.37 13.07
C PRO A 351 7.12 35.08 11.78
N LEU A 352 7.58 33.84 11.61
CA LEU A 352 8.38 33.42 10.46
C LEU A 352 8.30 31.90 10.27
N MET A 353 8.03 31.47 9.05
CA MET A 353 8.16 30.08 8.59
C MET A 353 9.15 30.04 7.42
N ASN A 354 10.32 29.43 7.66
CA ASN A 354 11.33 29.20 6.63
C ASN A 354 10.95 28.03 5.72
N PRO A 355 11.53 27.93 4.51
CA PRO A 355 11.37 26.78 3.63
C PRO A 355 11.66 25.44 4.34
N GLY A 356 10.78 24.47 4.17
CA GLY A 356 10.85 23.14 4.79
C GLY A 356 10.61 23.11 6.31
N GLN A 357 10.34 24.25 6.96
CA GLN A 357 10.21 24.31 8.40
C GLN A 357 8.89 23.69 8.88
N ARG A 358 8.97 22.77 9.85
CA ARG A 358 7.83 22.25 10.62
C ARG A 358 7.69 23.02 11.93
N ILE A 359 6.47 23.49 12.23
CA ILE A 359 6.11 24.12 13.50
C ILE A 359 4.97 23.32 14.16
N GLN A 360 4.93 23.34 15.49
CA GLN A 360 3.85 22.76 16.28
C GLN A 360 3.02 23.88 16.90
N LEU A 361 1.74 23.91 16.59
CA LEU A 361 0.75 24.77 17.25
C LEU A 361 -0.04 23.91 18.23
N THR A 362 -0.32 24.42 19.43
CA THR A 362 -1.04 23.65 20.45
C THR A 362 -2.28 24.37 20.95
N TYR A 363 -3.35 23.60 21.12
CA TYR A 363 -4.61 24.03 21.73
C TYR A 363 -5.02 23.03 22.79
N GLN A 364 -5.45 23.51 23.97
CA GLN A 364 -5.86 22.65 25.08
C GLN A 364 -7.33 22.88 25.44
N ARG A 365 -8.06 21.79 25.66
CA ARG A 365 -9.46 21.83 26.08
C ARG A 365 -9.84 20.61 26.92
N PRO A 366 -10.71 20.75 27.93
CA PRO A 366 -11.36 19.61 28.55
C PRO A 366 -12.14 18.76 27.53
N TRP A 367 -12.04 17.44 27.64
CA TRP A 367 -12.78 16.49 26.81
C TRP A 367 -14.29 16.66 27.00
N PRO A 368 -15.10 16.72 25.93
CA PRO A 368 -16.53 16.94 26.08
C PRO A 368 -17.24 15.81 26.82
N ALA A 369 -18.28 16.15 27.58
CA ALA A 369 -18.93 15.21 28.49
C ALA A 369 -19.80 14.17 27.79
N ASP A 370 -20.25 14.46 26.59
CA ASP A 370 -21.12 13.64 25.75
C ASP A 370 -20.35 12.72 24.80
N VAL A 371 -19.00 12.78 24.77
CA VAL A 371 -18.20 12.02 23.80
C VAL A 371 -17.91 10.61 24.25
N VAL A 372 -18.00 10.25 25.53
CA VAL A 372 -17.75 8.86 25.98
C VAL A 372 -19.04 8.23 26.46
N GLN A 373 -19.41 7.11 25.84
CA GLN A 373 -20.52 6.28 26.27
C GLN A 373 -20.03 4.89 26.68
N THR A 374 -20.58 4.40 27.79
CA THR A 374 -20.46 2.99 28.15
C THR A 374 -21.60 2.20 27.53
N VAL A 375 -21.28 1.22 26.69
CA VAL A 375 -22.25 0.35 26.00
C VAL A 375 -22.13 -1.09 26.47
N ASP A 376 -23.25 -1.81 26.50
CA ASP A 376 -23.25 -3.25 26.77
C ASP A 376 -22.66 -4.00 25.56
N ILE A 377 -22.17 -5.23 25.79
CA ILE A 377 -21.68 -6.09 24.71
C ILE A 377 -22.86 -6.60 23.90
N ASP A 378 -22.72 -6.61 22.57
CA ASP A 378 -23.73 -7.23 21.71
C ASP A 378 -23.94 -8.71 22.09
N PRO A 379 -25.19 -9.20 22.12
CA PRO A 379 -25.53 -10.57 22.53
C PRO A 379 -24.78 -11.70 21.78
N GLY A 380 -24.25 -11.44 20.59
CA GLY A 380 -23.54 -12.42 19.75
C GLY A 380 -22.05 -12.65 20.10
N ALA A 381 -21.53 -12.02 21.16
CA ALA A 381 -20.15 -12.17 21.62
C ALA A 381 -20.13 -12.68 23.07
N GLU A 382 -20.21 -13.99 23.31
CA GLU A 382 -20.38 -14.51 24.67
C GLU A 382 -19.11 -15.11 25.34
N VAL A 383 -18.85 -14.60 26.56
CA VAL A 383 -18.48 -15.23 27.86
C VAL A 383 -17.22 -14.69 28.56
N TYR A 384 -16.22 -14.16 27.85
CA TYR A 384 -14.96 -13.68 28.50
C TYR A 384 -14.62 -12.23 28.20
N GLN A 385 -15.63 -11.35 28.21
CA GLN A 385 -15.44 -9.92 27.99
C GLN A 385 -15.97 -9.14 29.20
N PRO A 386 -15.39 -7.98 29.56
CA PRO A 386 -15.94 -7.12 30.63
C PRO A 386 -17.37 -6.74 30.28
N ALA A 387 -18.29 -6.64 31.25
CA ALA A 387 -19.72 -6.47 30.98
C ALA A 387 -20.09 -5.27 30.06
N LYS A 388 -19.20 -4.30 29.87
CA LYS A 388 -19.42 -3.07 29.07
C LYS A 388 -18.15 -2.56 28.38
N TYR A 389 -18.31 -1.92 27.22
CA TYR A 389 -17.27 -1.22 26.48
C TYR A 389 -17.38 0.30 26.56
N GLN A 390 -16.25 1.00 26.43
CA GLN A 390 -16.21 2.44 26.17
C GLN A 390 -16.19 2.68 24.66
N ARG A 391 -17.17 3.43 24.15
CA ARG A 391 -17.17 3.96 22.79
C ARG A 391 -17.17 5.47 22.79
N ALA A 392 -16.50 6.07 21.80
CA ALA A 392 -16.62 7.49 21.55
C ALA A 392 -17.82 7.80 20.65
N VAL A 393 -18.58 8.82 21.01
CA VAL A 393 -19.79 9.29 20.31
C VAL A 393 -19.74 10.82 20.17
N GLY A 394 -20.82 11.43 19.68
CA GLY A 394 -20.87 12.86 19.42
C GLY A 394 -20.22 13.25 18.08
N ASN A 395 -20.38 14.51 17.69
CA ASN A 395 -19.94 15.03 16.40
C ASN A 395 -18.94 16.17 16.56
N HIS A 396 -18.18 16.16 17.66
CA HIS A 396 -17.25 17.23 17.96
C HIS A 396 -16.06 17.23 17.00
N THR A 397 -15.70 18.41 16.51
CA THR A 397 -14.58 18.61 15.61
C THR A 397 -13.55 19.55 16.19
N VAL A 398 -12.29 19.31 15.83
CA VAL A 398 -11.18 20.23 16.05
C VAL A 398 -10.58 20.57 14.71
N GLN A 399 -10.45 21.86 14.45
CA GLN A 399 -9.88 22.36 13.22
C GLN A 399 -8.70 23.28 13.53
N CYS A 400 -7.64 23.13 12.76
CA CYS A 400 -6.56 24.10 12.69
C CYS A 400 -6.47 24.59 11.25
N THR A 401 -6.44 25.90 11.08
CA THR A 401 -6.32 26.56 9.78
C THR A 401 -5.13 27.51 9.83
N LEU A 402 -4.24 27.39 8.84
CA LEU A 402 -3.30 28.43 8.48
C LEU A 402 -3.95 29.38 7.48
N ASP A 403 -3.55 30.63 7.53
CA ASP A 403 -4.02 31.68 6.63
C ASP A 403 -5.56 31.72 6.41
N PRO A 404 -6.37 31.79 7.50
CA PRO A 404 -7.82 31.64 7.40
C PRO A 404 -8.54 32.72 6.57
N ASP A 405 -7.87 33.86 6.35
CA ASP A 405 -8.40 34.97 5.55
C ASP A 405 -7.88 34.97 4.10
N ASP A 406 -7.09 33.95 3.69
CA ASP A 406 -6.55 33.78 2.33
C ASP A 406 -5.78 35.05 1.87
N VAL A 407 -4.86 35.53 2.72
CA VAL A 407 -4.10 36.78 2.49
C VAL A 407 -2.67 36.54 2.02
N ILE A 408 -2.16 35.33 2.17
CA ILE A 408 -0.85 34.88 1.70
C ILE A 408 -1.09 34.11 0.40
N ALA A 409 -0.48 34.55 -0.70
CA ALA A 409 -0.65 33.85 -1.97
C ALA A 409 0.20 32.57 -2.00
N GLU A 410 -0.46 31.43 -2.18
CA GLU A 410 0.18 30.11 -2.10
C GLU A 410 0.16 29.34 -3.41
N GLY A 411 0.89 28.22 -3.45
CA GLY A 411 0.82 27.24 -4.53
C GLY A 411 -0.49 26.45 -4.52
N SER A 412 -1.07 26.22 -3.35
CA SER A 412 -2.36 25.57 -3.15
C SER A 412 -3.01 26.12 -1.89
N GLU A 413 -4.28 26.49 -1.98
CA GLU A 413 -5.08 26.91 -0.81
C GLU A 413 -5.87 25.75 -0.19
N LEU A 414 -5.78 24.55 -0.79
CA LEU A 414 -6.62 23.40 -0.42
C LEU A 414 -6.10 22.61 0.79
N ASN A 415 -4.86 22.86 1.23
CA ASN A 415 -4.15 22.14 2.28
C ASN A 415 -3.91 22.96 3.57
N ASN A 416 -4.44 24.18 3.63
CA ASN A 416 -4.32 25.07 4.76
C ASN A 416 -5.14 24.67 5.99
N THR A 417 -6.04 23.70 5.85
CA THR A 417 -6.97 23.32 6.92
C THR A 417 -7.01 21.81 7.15
N VAL A 418 -6.84 21.39 8.40
CA VAL A 418 -7.23 20.04 8.86
C VAL A 418 -8.38 20.19 9.83
N ASN A 419 -9.48 19.50 9.56
CA ASN A 419 -10.66 19.41 10.39
C ASN A 419 -10.92 17.94 10.74
N ASP A 420 -10.66 17.59 12.00
CA ASP A 420 -10.79 16.21 12.46
C ASP A 420 -11.95 16.09 13.44
N TYR A 421 -12.74 15.03 13.28
CA TYR A 421 -13.58 14.58 14.37
C TYR A 421 -12.72 14.06 15.52
N ILE A 422 -12.93 14.57 16.72
CA ILE A 422 -12.08 14.20 17.87
C ILE A 422 -12.24 12.73 18.25
N ASN A 423 -13.37 12.11 17.90
CA ASN A 423 -13.62 10.68 18.09
C ASN A 423 -13.20 9.80 16.90
N GLY A 424 -12.53 10.37 15.89
CA GLY A 424 -11.96 9.63 14.78
C GLY A 424 -10.93 8.59 15.24
N ILE A 425 -11.01 7.40 14.66
CA ILE A 425 -10.05 6.31 14.82
C ILE A 425 -8.74 6.76 14.19
N GLN A 426 -7.62 6.54 14.87
CA GLN A 426 -6.35 7.12 14.43
C GLN A 426 -5.52 6.18 13.57
N TYR A 427 -5.00 6.73 12.47
CA TYR A 427 -3.93 6.14 11.68
C TYR A 427 -2.60 6.84 11.97
N HIS A 428 -1.56 6.03 12.15
CA HIS A 428 -0.18 6.48 12.27
C HIS A 428 0.60 5.92 11.08
N PHE A 429 1.19 6.81 10.29
CA PHE A 429 1.98 6.45 9.13
C PHE A 429 3.47 6.64 9.40
N TYR A 430 4.26 5.75 8.83
CA TYR A 430 5.71 5.85 8.77
C TYR A 430 6.17 5.94 7.32
N MET A 431 7.21 6.71 7.05
CA MET A 431 7.76 6.81 5.69
C MET A 431 9.28 6.79 5.78
N GLU A 432 9.91 5.96 4.98
CA GLU A 432 11.37 5.96 4.89
C GLU A 432 11.88 7.26 4.26
N GLN A 433 13.07 7.70 4.67
CA GLN A 433 13.63 9.00 4.29
C GLN A 433 13.70 9.17 2.77
N HIS A 434 14.17 8.15 2.04
CA HIS A 434 14.25 8.23 0.58
C HIS A 434 12.87 8.41 -0.07
N THR A 435 11.85 7.69 0.43
CA THR A 435 10.48 7.78 -0.08
C THR A 435 9.93 9.18 0.19
N TYR A 436 10.13 9.71 1.40
CA TYR A 436 9.70 11.06 1.77
C TYR A 436 10.37 12.14 0.92
N ASP A 437 11.69 12.03 0.70
CA ASP A 437 12.47 12.98 -0.08
C ASP A 437 12.05 12.98 -1.55
N GLU A 438 11.82 11.81 -2.14
CA GLU A 438 11.34 11.70 -3.51
C GLU A 438 9.92 12.26 -3.66
N PHE A 439 9.04 11.92 -2.72
CA PHE A 439 7.66 12.39 -2.72
C PHE A 439 7.62 13.92 -2.61
N SER A 440 8.48 14.50 -1.77
CA SER A 440 8.63 15.95 -1.59
C SER A 440 9.19 16.68 -2.82
N ARG A 441 9.59 15.96 -3.88
CA ARG A 441 10.04 16.53 -5.15
C ARG A 441 8.96 16.61 -6.21
N LYS A 442 7.82 15.94 -5.99
CA LYS A 442 6.76 15.77 -6.99
C LYS A 442 5.43 16.26 -6.42
N THR A 443 4.57 16.75 -7.30
CA THR A 443 3.23 17.20 -6.90
C THR A 443 2.31 16.02 -6.64
N ASN A 444 1.45 16.13 -5.63
CA ASN A 444 0.43 15.13 -5.31
C ASN A 444 -0.94 15.49 -5.93
N PHE A 445 -2.01 14.82 -5.47
CA PHE A 445 -3.41 15.05 -5.82
C PHE A 445 -3.83 16.51 -6.01
N ILE A 446 -3.46 17.39 -5.08
CA ILE A 446 -3.87 18.79 -5.04
C ILE A 446 -2.73 19.74 -5.40
N GLU A 447 -1.78 19.19 -6.15
CA GLU A 447 -0.63 19.88 -6.71
C GLU A 447 0.38 20.42 -5.69
N THR A 448 0.37 19.89 -4.46
CA THR A 448 1.33 20.25 -3.41
C THR A 448 2.50 19.28 -3.38
N TYR A 449 3.62 19.70 -2.78
CA TYR A 449 4.82 18.86 -2.60
C TYR A 449 4.87 18.21 -1.21
N SER A 450 3.73 18.10 -0.53
CA SER A 450 3.66 17.55 0.82
C SER A 450 3.29 16.06 0.81
N PRO A 451 4.13 15.20 1.40
CA PRO A 451 3.75 13.83 1.72
C PRO A 451 2.64 13.75 2.78
N GLU A 452 2.56 14.73 3.69
CA GLU A 452 1.50 14.83 4.70
C GLU A 452 0.13 15.05 4.04
N ASP A 453 0.03 15.96 3.08
CA ASP A 453 -1.22 16.20 2.34
C ASP A 453 -1.67 14.93 1.62
N TRP A 454 -0.75 14.24 0.95
CA TRP A 454 -1.05 12.96 0.32
C TRP A 454 -1.56 11.92 1.32
N ALA A 455 -0.89 11.78 2.48
CA ALA A 455 -1.31 10.86 3.53
C ALA A 455 -2.71 11.20 4.08
N GLN A 456 -2.98 12.47 4.33
CA GLN A 456 -4.30 12.96 4.76
C GLN A 456 -5.37 12.62 3.71
N LEU A 457 -5.07 12.82 2.43
CA LEU A 457 -5.97 12.53 1.32
C LEU A 457 -6.24 11.02 1.14
N GLN A 458 -5.28 10.13 1.43
CA GLN A 458 -5.54 8.67 1.44
C GLN A 458 -6.53 8.29 2.55
N VAL A 459 -6.38 8.87 3.76
CA VAL A 459 -7.32 8.64 4.87
C VAL A 459 -8.70 9.21 4.54
N GLN A 460 -8.77 10.40 3.93
CA GLN A 460 -10.02 10.99 3.45
C GLN A 460 -10.68 10.13 2.35
N ALA A 461 -9.90 9.55 1.44
CA ALA A 461 -10.41 8.68 0.40
C ALA A 461 -10.99 7.37 0.97
N LEU A 462 -10.33 6.77 1.96
CA LEU A 462 -10.88 5.64 2.74
C LEU A 462 -12.22 6.02 3.39
N GLN A 463 -12.24 7.15 4.10
CA GLN A 463 -13.42 7.67 4.77
C GLN A 463 -14.57 7.91 3.79
N ARG A 464 -14.30 8.55 2.66
CA ARG A 464 -15.24 8.86 1.59
C ARG A 464 -15.82 7.60 0.96
N LYS A 465 -14.97 6.62 0.67
CA LYS A 465 -15.37 5.30 0.16
C LYS A 465 -16.30 4.59 1.16
N LEU A 466 -15.94 4.58 2.44
CA LEU A 466 -16.74 3.95 3.47
C LEU A 466 -18.11 4.64 3.61
N TRP A 467 -18.12 5.97 3.63
CA TRP A 467 -19.33 6.77 3.79
C TRP A 467 -20.38 6.50 2.70
N VAL A 468 -19.99 6.56 1.42
CA VAL A 468 -20.93 6.26 0.32
C VAL A 468 -21.44 4.83 0.36
N SER A 469 -20.67 3.92 0.96
CA SER A 469 -21.08 2.53 1.17
C SER A 469 -22.06 2.36 2.34
N GLY A 470 -22.34 3.42 3.11
CA GLY A 470 -23.22 3.43 4.29
C GLY A 470 -22.49 3.29 5.63
N GLY A 471 -21.16 3.35 5.64
CA GLY A 471 -20.37 3.28 6.86
C GLY A 471 -20.25 4.64 7.55
N ARG A 472 -20.26 4.60 8.88
CA ARG A 472 -20.25 5.80 9.74
C ARG A 472 -18.95 5.98 10.52
N GLN A 473 -18.04 5.01 10.42
CA GLN A 473 -16.77 5.10 11.12
C GLN A 473 -15.98 6.31 10.60
N ARG A 474 -15.46 7.08 11.54
CA ARG A 474 -14.58 8.23 11.29
C ARG A 474 -13.12 7.83 11.45
N PHE A 475 -12.27 8.34 10.57
CA PHE A 475 -10.82 8.17 10.59
C PHE A 475 -10.13 9.53 10.62
N ARG A 476 -8.91 9.55 11.16
CA ARG A 476 -8.03 10.72 11.15
C ARG A 476 -6.57 10.28 11.03
N LEU A 477 -5.74 11.07 10.36
CA LEU A 477 -4.30 10.93 10.44
C LEU A 477 -3.83 11.62 11.72
N SER A 478 -3.25 10.86 12.64
CA SER A 478 -2.74 11.42 13.90
C SER A 478 -1.23 11.63 13.87
N ASN A 479 -0.53 10.93 12.97
CA ASN A 479 0.92 11.07 12.81
C ASN A 479 1.39 10.62 11.43
N LEU A 480 2.34 11.36 10.85
CA LEU A 480 3.25 10.90 9.79
C LEU A 480 4.69 11.08 10.30
N GLN A 481 5.42 9.98 10.45
CA GLN A 481 6.79 9.98 10.95
C GLN A 481 7.77 9.53 9.86
N VAL A 482 8.76 10.37 9.58
CA VAL A 482 9.89 9.98 8.73
C VAL A 482 10.89 9.16 9.54
N VAL A 483 11.30 8.02 8.99
CA VAL A 483 12.24 7.08 9.61
C VAL A 483 13.42 6.81 8.67
N PRO A 484 14.59 6.39 9.18
CA PRO A 484 15.71 6.00 8.33
C PRO A 484 15.34 4.84 7.39
N ASP A 485 15.98 4.78 6.23
CA ASP A 485 15.77 3.70 5.26
C ASP A 485 16.16 2.32 5.85
N GLY A 486 15.39 1.29 5.50
CA GLY A 486 15.55 -0.09 5.97
C GLY A 486 15.09 -0.33 7.42
N THR A 487 14.28 0.57 8.00
CA THR A 487 13.80 0.43 9.39
C THR A 487 12.39 -0.14 9.50
N LEU A 488 11.61 -0.11 8.42
CA LEU A 488 10.27 -0.67 8.39
C LEU A 488 10.30 -2.20 8.31
N ASP A 489 9.40 -2.86 9.03
CA ASP A 489 9.19 -4.31 8.92
C ASP A 489 8.60 -4.63 7.53
N PRO A 490 9.19 -5.55 6.74
CA PRO A 490 8.59 -6.02 5.49
C PRO A 490 7.34 -6.89 5.71
N GLY A 491 7.00 -7.20 6.95
CA GLY A 491 5.75 -7.87 7.34
C GLY A 491 4.51 -6.98 7.24
N GLY A 492 3.34 -7.55 7.55
CA GLY A 492 2.03 -6.91 7.31
C GLY A 492 1.66 -5.72 8.21
N THR A 493 2.51 -5.31 9.16
CA THR A 493 2.28 -4.08 9.94
C THR A 493 2.98 -2.86 9.36
N HIS A 494 4.06 -3.06 8.61
CA HIS A 494 4.91 -2.00 8.04
C HIS A 494 5.30 -0.92 9.07
N GLU A 495 5.45 -1.29 10.34
CA GLU A 495 5.91 -0.37 11.39
C GLU A 495 7.42 -0.54 11.63
N PRO A 496 8.10 0.41 12.30
CA PRO A 496 9.51 0.25 12.61
C PRO A 496 9.78 -1.02 13.42
N ILE A 497 10.78 -1.80 13.01
CA ILE A 497 11.09 -3.11 13.59
C ILE A 497 11.30 -3.00 15.11
N GLY A 498 10.49 -3.76 15.86
CA GLY A 498 10.57 -3.82 17.33
C GLY A 498 9.82 -2.70 18.08
N ASN A 499 9.05 -1.86 17.38
CA ASN A 499 8.34 -0.73 17.97
C ASN A 499 6.82 -0.81 17.79
N VAL A 500 6.20 -1.86 18.36
CA VAL A 500 4.74 -2.05 18.27
C VAL A 500 4.01 -0.96 19.04
N THR A 501 3.26 -0.12 18.32
CA THR A 501 2.52 0.99 18.94
C THR A 501 1.08 0.57 19.24
N TRP A 502 0.78 0.27 20.51
CA TRP A 502 -0.58 -0.13 20.93
C TRP A 502 -1.54 1.05 21.14
N THR A 503 -1.04 2.27 21.18
CA THR A 503 -1.85 3.47 21.38
C THR A 503 -2.58 3.93 20.12
N THR A 504 -2.19 3.46 18.93
CA THR A 504 -2.85 3.75 17.66
C THR A 504 -3.79 2.63 17.24
N ASP A 505 -4.81 2.95 16.45
CA ASP A 505 -5.78 1.98 15.99
C ASP A 505 -5.32 1.27 14.71
N GLY A 506 -4.71 2.02 13.78
CA GLY A 506 -4.09 1.48 12.57
C GLY A 506 -2.69 2.06 12.31
N VAL A 507 -1.83 1.22 11.74
CA VAL A 507 -0.45 1.57 11.38
C VAL A 507 -0.16 1.14 9.96
N TRP A 508 0.63 1.95 9.25
CA TRP A 508 1.19 1.58 7.95
C TRP A 508 2.52 2.28 7.70
N GLY A 509 3.37 1.68 6.88
CA GLY A 509 4.67 2.23 6.50
C GLY A 509 4.90 2.24 4.99
N PHE A 510 5.70 3.20 4.53
CA PHE A 510 5.99 3.42 3.12
C PHE A 510 7.51 3.36 2.85
N ASP A 511 7.89 2.31 2.12
CA ASP A 511 9.17 2.07 1.44
C ASP A 511 8.77 1.80 -0.01
N TRP A 512 8.74 2.84 -0.84
CA TRP A 512 8.26 2.72 -2.21
C TRP A 512 9.36 3.03 -3.23
N PRO A 513 9.53 2.18 -4.25
CA PRO A 513 10.38 2.53 -5.37
C PRO A 513 9.76 3.68 -6.17
N SER A 514 10.60 4.46 -6.84
CA SER A 514 10.20 5.63 -7.63
C SER A 514 9.09 5.36 -8.64
N GLU A 515 9.09 4.17 -9.25
CA GLU A 515 8.05 3.74 -10.19
C GLU A 515 6.66 3.64 -9.54
N TYR A 516 6.58 3.13 -8.30
CA TYR A 516 5.30 3.03 -7.59
C TYR A 516 4.82 4.42 -7.16
N LEU A 517 5.74 5.25 -6.68
CA LEU A 517 5.45 6.62 -6.27
C LEU A 517 4.89 7.47 -7.42
N GLU A 518 5.48 7.39 -8.62
CA GLU A 518 4.98 8.13 -9.79
C GLU A 518 3.52 7.82 -10.11
N ILE A 519 3.15 6.56 -9.92
CA ILE A 519 1.81 6.08 -10.20
C ILE A 519 0.84 6.54 -9.09
N HIS A 520 1.25 6.49 -7.82
CA HIS A 520 0.35 6.66 -6.66
C HIS A 520 0.36 8.04 -6.01
N ARG A 521 1.24 8.97 -6.43
CA ARG A 521 1.24 10.35 -5.91
C ARG A 521 0.01 11.16 -6.30
N LYS A 522 -0.57 10.88 -7.47
CA LYS A 522 -1.68 11.62 -8.11
C LYS A 522 -3.00 10.83 -8.11
N ARG A 523 -3.09 9.72 -7.37
CA ARG A 523 -4.31 8.89 -7.31
C ARG A 523 -4.43 8.16 -5.98
N VAL A 524 -5.65 7.79 -5.61
CA VAL A 524 -5.91 7.03 -4.39
C VAL A 524 -5.39 5.61 -4.58
N ASP A 525 -4.51 5.17 -3.67
CA ASP A 525 -4.01 3.81 -3.67
C ASP A 525 -5.10 2.88 -3.13
N GLN A 526 -5.76 2.15 -4.05
CA GLN A 526 -6.85 1.25 -3.69
C GLN A 526 -6.37 0.03 -2.90
N ALA A 527 -5.12 -0.40 -3.10
CA ALA A 527 -4.51 -1.45 -2.29
C ALA A 527 -4.29 -0.92 -0.88
N LEU A 528 -3.75 0.28 -0.71
CA LEU A 528 -3.64 0.91 0.62
C LEU A 528 -5.00 1.01 1.30
N VAL A 529 -6.07 1.46 0.62
CA VAL A 529 -7.42 1.52 1.20
C VAL A 529 -7.91 0.15 1.70
N HIS A 530 -7.56 -0.93 1.00
CA HIS A 530 -7.85 -2.31 1.42
C HIS A 530 -7.07 -2.68 2.70
N GLU A 531 -5.76 -2.44 2.70
CA GLU A 531 -4.89 -2.73 3.84
C GLU A 531 -5.25 -1.92 5.09
N LEU A 532 -5.58 -0.65 4.93
CA LEU A 532 -6.09 0.19 6.01
C LEU A 532 -7.43 -0.33 6.56
N GLY A 533 -8.23 -1.02 5.74
CA GLY A 533 -9.43 -1.74 6.17
C GLY A 533 -9.10 -2.86 7.17
N HIS A 534 -8.03 -3.62 6.94
CA HIS A 534 -7.55 -4.65 7.87
C HIS A 534 -7.09 -4.07 9.19
N GLN A 535 -6.40 -2.93 9.17
CA GLN A 535 -5.94 -2.24 10.38
C GLN A 535 -7.10 -1.90 11.33
N VAL A 536 -8.33 -1.78 10.82
CA VAL A 536 -9.53 -1.49 11.61
C VAL A 536 -10.49 -2.69 11.75
N GLY A 537 -10.00 -3.91 11.49
CA GLY A 537 -10.66 -5.16 11.85
C GLY A 537 -11.50 -5.82 10.75
N LEU A 538 -11.46 -5.31 9.51
CA LEU A 538 -12.08 -6.00 8.38
C LEU A 538 -11.24 -7.19 7.93
N ILE A 539 -11.90 -8.22 7.42
CA ILE A 539 -11.25 -9.44 6.92
C ILE A 539 -11.20 -9.43 5.41
N ASP A 540 -10.33 -10.26 4.85
CA ASP A 540 -10.38 -10.61 3.44
C ASP A 540 -11.61 -11.44 3.11
N ILE A 541 -12.53 -10.86 2.34
CA ILE A 541 -13.75 -11.57 1.93
C ILE A 541 -13.42 -12.64 0.87
N TYR A 542 -12.31 -12.49 0.14
CA TYR A 542 -11.85 -13.56 -0.76
C TYR A 542 -11.42 -14.84 -0.01
N ASN A 543 -11.31 -14.81 1.33
CA ASN A 543 -11.17 -16.03 2.14
C ASN A 543 -12.40 -16.95 2.06
N TYR A 544 -13.54 -16.44 1.64
CA TYR A 544 -14.76 -17.22 1.40
C TYR A 544 -14.69 -17.97 0.06
N ASP A 545 -13.74 -17.64 -0.80
CA ASP A 545 -13.61 -18.28 -2.10
C ASP A 545 -13.36 -19.79 -1.95
N VAL A 546 -14.06 -20.57 -2.80
CA VAL A 546 -13.92 -22.03 -2.88
C VAL A 546 -13.50 -22.43 -4.29
N ALA A 547 -12.28 -22.94 -4.38
CA ALA A 547 -11.76 -23.52 -5.61
C ALA A 547 -12.47 -24.83 -5.95
N THR A 548 -12.64 -25.10 -7.25
CA THR A 548 -13.30 -26.33 -7.74
C THR A 548 -12.68 -27.60 -7.17
N ALA A 549 -11.34 -27.65 -7.09
CA ALA A 549 -10.60 -28.80 -6.58
C ALA A 549 -10.85 -29.10 -5.10
N ASN A 550 -11.36 -28.11 -4.36
CA ASN A 550 -11.61 -28.20 -2.92
C ASN A 550 -13.07 -28.52 -2.59
N MET A 551 -13.97 -28.52 -3.59
CA MET A 551 -15.37 -28.85 -3.41
C MET A 551 -15.59 -30.37 -3.61
N LEU A 552 -15.64 -31.11 -2.52
CA LEU A 552 -15.58 -32.58 -2.54
C LEU A 552 -16.95 -33.27 -2.47
N ILE A 553 -18.04 -32.50 -2.40
CA ILE A 553 -19.43 -33.00 -2.32
C ILE A 553 -19.74 -33.94 -3.49
N ARG A 554 -20.40 -35.07 -3.20
CA ARG A 554 -20.80 -36.04 -4.22
C ARG A 554 -22.30 -36.25 -4.27
N TYR A 555 -22.78 -36.44 -5.49
CA TYR A 555 -24.13 -36.90 -5.78
C TYR A 555 -24.05 -38.18 -6.62
N ASN A 556 -24.70 -39.26 -6.17
CA ASN A 556 -24.62 -40.60 -6.78
C ASN A 556 -23.17 -41.07 -7.04
N GLY A 557 -22.26 -40.77 -6.11
CA GLY A 557 -20.85 -41.17 -6.15
C GLY A 557 -19.93 -40.29 -7.03
N SER A 558 -20.48 -39.34 -7.78
CA SER A 558 -19.71 -38.41 -8.63
C SER A 558 -19.58 -37.04 -7.99
N LEU A 559 -18.45 -36.36 -8.20
CA LEU A 559 -18.27 -34.97 -7.76
C LEU A 559 -19.26 -34.05 -8.48
N VAL A 560 -19.87 -33.11 -7.74
CA VAL A 560 -20.87 -32.19 -8.30
C VAL A 560 -20.26 -30.91 -8.86
N ALA A 561 -19.14 -30.46 -8.29
CA ALA A 561 -18.41 -29.29 -8.74
C ALA A 561 -17.95 -29.43 -10.20
N GLY A 562 -18.22 -28.42 -11.02
CA GLY A 562 -17.91 -28.43 -12.45
C GLY A 562 -18.92 -29.19 -13.32
N THR A 563 -20.03 -29.68 -12.74
CA THR A 563 -21.15 -30.29 -13.49
C THR A 563 -22.31 -29.31 -13.66
N ALA A 564 -23.37 -29.67 -14.38
CA ALA A 564 -24.57 -28.84 -14.51
C ALA A 564 -25.29 -28.58 -13.17
N LEU A 565 -25.02 -29.40 -12.12
CA LEU A 565 -25.57 -29.19 -10.77
C LEU A 565 -24.83 -28.07 -10.01
N MET A 566 -23.57 -27.84 -10.35
CA MET A 566 -22.72 -26.81 -9.73
C MET A 566 -21.66 -26.35 -10.75
N PRO A 567 -22.08 -25.61 -11.79
CA PRO A 567 -21.21 -25.22 -12.88
C PRO A 567 -20.17 -24.19 -12.44
N LEU A 568 -19.06 -24.13 -13.20
CA LEU A 568 -17.96 -23.21 -12.94
C LEU A 568 -18.36 -21.76 -13.19
N VAL A 569 -17.90 -20.87 -12.30
CA VAL A 569 -18.13 -19.42 -12.39
C VAL A 569 -16.93 -18.67 -12.97
N SER A 570 -15.73 -19.23 -12.85
CA SER A 570 -14.52 -18.77 -13.54
C SER A 570 -13.62 -19.98 -13.85
N PRO A 571 -12.47 -19.82 -14.53
CA PRO A 571 -11.59 -20.93 -14.86
C PRO A 571 -11.13 -21.79 -13.66
N TRP A 572 -11.28 -21.31 -12.41
CA TRP A 572 -10.71 -21.98 -11.24
C TRP A 572 -11.68 -22.14 -10.04
N ASN A 573 -12.72 -21.31 -9.89
CA ASN A 573 -13.53 -21.27 -8.66
C ASN A 573 -15.00 -21.65 -8.85
N VAL A 574 -15.57 -22.25 -7.82
CA VAL A 574 -16.97 -22.72 -7.72
C VAL A 574 -17.83 -21.74 -6.90
N MET A 575 -17.19 -20.95 -6.03
CA MET A 575 -17.79 -19.85 -5.28
C MET A 575 -16.71 -18.78 -5.02
N TYR A 576 -17.09 -17.52 -5.14
CA TYR A 576 -16.42 -16.32 -4.67
C TYR A 576 -17.26 -15.65 -3.58
N GLY A 577 -16.61 -15.15 -2.54
CA GLY A 577 -17.25 -14.42 -1.45
C GLY A 577 -18.04 -13.20 -1.92
N ASN A 578 -19.24 -12.99 -1.37
CA ASN A 578 -20.14 -11.86 -1.60
C ASN A 578 -20.67 -11.70 -3.04
N ASP A 579 -20.46 -12.70 -3.89
CA ASP A 579 -21.06 -12.80 -5.22
C ASP A 579 -22.41 -13.51 -5.13
N ARG A 580 -23.37 -13.10 -5.95
CA ARG A 580 -24.67 -13.78 -6.08
C ARG A 580 -24.65 -14.70 -7.28
N TYR A 581 -25.12 -15.93 -7.08
CA TYR A 581 -25.13 -16.97 -8.10
C TYR A 581 -26.53 -17.43 -8.43
N TRP A 582 -26.76 -17.71 -9.70
CA TRP A 582 -27.88 -18.52 -10.13
C TRP A 582 -27.50 -19.34 -11.35
N TYR A 583 -28.21 -20.45 -11.53
CA TYR A 583 -27.99 -21.36 -12.63
C TYR A 583 -29.15 -21.30 -13.61
N ASP A 584 -28.82 -21.07 -14.87
CA ASP A 584 -29.76 -21.05 -16.00
C ASP A 584 -29.39 -22.20 -16.94
N ASN A 585 -30.21 -23.26 -16.94
CA ASN A 585 -30.03 -24.45 -17.75
C ASN A 585 -28.60 -25.03 -17.72
N GLY A 586 -28.00 -25.11 -16.53
CA GLY A 586 -26.64 -25.64 -16.34
C GLY A 586 -25.50 -24.65 -16.60
N THR A 587 -25.81 -23.37 -16.84
CA THR A 587 -24.83 -22.28 -16.96
C THR A 587 -24.85 -21.40 -15.72
N ALA A 588 -23.68 -21.10 -15.16
CA ALA A 588 -23.56 -20.15 -14.05
C ALA A 588 -23.70 -18.70 -14.53
N ARG A 589 -24.48 -17.93 -13.78
CA ARG A 589 -24.58 -16.47 -13.89
C ARG A 589 -24.15 -15.87 -12.56
N ILE A 590 -23.47 -14.73 -12.62
CA ILE A 590 -22.82 -14.12 -11.46
C ILE A 590 -23.18 -12.65 -11.43
N ASP A 591 -23.63 -12.18 -10.28
CA ASP A 591 -23.74 -10.77 -9.92
C ASP A 591 -22.66 -10.44 -8.89
N ARG A 592 -21.70 -9.62 -9.32
CA ARG A 592 -20.56 -9.18 -8.51
C ARG A 592 -20.79 -7.84 -7.80
N SER A 593 -22.00 -7.30 -7.83
CA SER A 593 -22.31 -6.00 -7.20
C SER A 593 -22.17 -6.02 -5.68
N GLY A 594 -22.13 -7.19 -5.04
CA GLY A 594 -21.85 -7.36 -3.62
C GLY A 594 -20.37 -7.40 -3.24
N ARG A 595 -19.47 -7.62 -4.22
CA ARG A 595 -18.01 -7.74 -4.01
C ARG A 595 -17.36 -6.35 -3.83
N GLY A 596 -17.23 -5.92 -2.59
CA GLY A 596 -16.58 -4.66 -2.23
C GLY A 596 -15.05 -4.76 -2.09
N ALA A 597 -14.44 -3.68 -1.58
CA ALA A 597 -13.00 -3.47 -1.47
C ALA A 597 -12.25 -4.61 -0.75
N MET A 598 -12.89 -5.27 0.22
CA MET A 598 -12.28 -6.39 0.96
C MET A 598 -12.26 -7.73 0.19
N ALA A 599 -12.93 -7.81 -0.96
CA ALA A 599 -12.91 -8.97 -1.84
C ALA A 599 -12.13 -8.72 -3.14
N ASN A 600 -11.92 -7.45 -3.47
CA ASN A 600 -11.25 -6.98 -4.68
C ASN A 600 -10.73 -5.56 -4.43
N THR A 601 -9.42 -5.38 -4.41
CA THR A 601 -8.78 -4.09 -4.15
C THR A 601 -9.25 -3.00 -5.12
N GLY A 602 -9.53 -3.33 -6.39
CA GLY A 602 -10.02 -2.37 -7.38
C GLY A 602 -11.48 -1.89 -7.20
N ALA A 603 -12.22 -2.42 -6.21
CA ALA A 603 -13.59 -1.99 -5.95
C ALA A 603 -13.64 -0.62 -5.25
N ARG A 604 -14.51 0.28 -5.75
CA ARG A 604 -14.64 1.67 -5.27
C ARG A 604 -15.68 1.85 -4.15
N PHE A 605 -16.10 0.75 -3.51
CA PHE A 605 -17.04 0.72 -2.37
C PHE A 605 -16.71 -0.44 -1.42
N PHE A 606 -17.18 -0.40 -0.18
CA PHE A 606 -17.14 -1.52 0.76
C PHE A 606 -18.44 -2.35 0.68
N SER A 607 -18.34 -3.66 0.84
CA SER A 607 -19.53 -4.51 0.84
C SER A 607 -20.43 -4.19 2.05
N LYS A 608 -21.72 -4.49 1.93
CA LYS A 608 -22.68 -4.29 3.04
C LYS A 608 -22.23 -4.98 4.33
N GLY A 609 -21.65 -6.17 4.21
CA GLY A 609 -21.00 -6.90 5.28
C GLY A 609 -19.89 -6.16 6.01
N SER A 610 -18.91 -5.67 5.25
CA SER A 610 -17.82 -4.87 5.80
C SER A 610 -18.34 -3.59 6.48
N VAL A 611 -19.35 -2.95 5.88
CA VAL A 611 -20.01 -1.76 6.44
C VAL A 611 -20.74 -2.11 7.75
N ALA A 612 -21.47 -3.22 7.80
CA ALA A 612 -22.13 -3.72 9.00
C ALA A 612 -21.13 -3.96 10.14
N GLY A 613 -20.01 -4.63 9.85
CA GLY A 613 -18.94 -4.86 10.82
C GLY A 613 -18.30 -3.56 11.34
N MET A 614 -18.01 -2.61 10.44
CA MET A 614 -17.49 -1.30 10.83
C MET A 614 -18.47 -0.50 11.68
N ASN A 615 -19.75 -0.46 11.32
CA ASN A 615 -20.80 0.26 12.03
C ASN A 615 -21.10 -0.34 13.40
N ARG A 616 -21.02 -1.67 13.53
CA ARG A 616 -21.14 -2.34 14.84
C ARG A 616 -20.09 -1.82 15.82
N ASN A 617 -18.85 -1.66 15.36
CA ASN A 617 -17.75 -1.21 16.18
C ASN A 617 -17.57 0.32 16.18
N LEU A 618 -18.62 1.07 15.84
CA LEU A 618 -18.56 2.53 15.74
C LEU A 618 -18.13 3.16 17.07
N GLY A 619 -17.01 3.89 17.04
CA GLY A 619 -16.45 4.60 18.19
C GLY A 619 -15.69 3.72 19.18
N LEU A 620 -15.65 2.40 18.97
CA LEU A 620 -14.77 1.52 19.73
C LEU A 620 -13.33 1.66 19.22
N ARG A 621 -12.36 1.63 20.13
CA ARG A 621 -10.95 1.44 19.75
C ARG A 621 -10.79 0.07 19.09
N ARG A 622 -9.80 -0.11 18.22
CA ARG A 622 -9.68 -1.33 17.39
C ARG A 622 -8.88 -2.44 18.07
N GLY A 623 -8.89 -3.64 17.49
CA GLY A 623 -8.20 -4.84 18.00
C GLY A 623 -8.89 -6.17 17.66
N PHE A 624 -10.19 -6.13 17.38
CA PHE A 624 -11.02 -7.29 17.09
C PHE A 624 -11.12 -7.56 15.59
N PHE A 625 -10.34 -8.53 15.08
CA PHE A 625 -10.32 -8.85 13.65
C PHE A 625 -11.45 -9.83 13.30
N GLY A 626 -12.40 -9.44 12.44
CA GLY A 626 -13.52 -10.29 12.02
C GLY A 626 -14.48 -10.70 13.14
N ASP A 627 -14.55 -9.95 14.22
CA ASP A 627 -15.50 -10.18 15.32
C ASP A 627 -16.97 -10.08 14.89
N TYR A 628 -17.25 -9.22 13.91
CA TYR A 628 -18.57 -9.06 13.35
C TYR A 628 -19.14 -10.35 12.73
N LEU A 629 -18.30 -11.35 12.42
CA LEU A 629 -18.76 -12.65 11.94
C LEU A 629 -19.63 -13.39 12.96
N GLY A 630 -19.48 -13.10 14.25
CA GLY A 630 -20.36 -13.63 15.31
C GLY A 630 -21.68 -12.87 15.48
N ALA A 631 -21.79 -11.66 14.92
CA ALA A 631 -22.95 -10.79 15.07
C ALA A 631 -24.07 -11.23 14.13
N ILE A 632 -24.81 -12.27 14.51
CA ILE A 632 -25.94 -12.82 13.76
C ILE A 632 -27.21 -12.82 14.62
N PRO A 633 -28.43 -12.95 14.04
CA PRO A 633 -29.64 -13.22 14.80
C PRO A 633 -29.47 -14.41 15.78
N GLN A 634 -29.94 -14.24 17.02
CA GLN A 634 -29.69 -15.16 18.14
C GLN A 634 -30.86 -16.13 18.41
N GLY A 635 -31.96 -15.99 17.68
CA GLY A 635 -33.14 -16.87 17.75
C GLY A 635 -33.06 -18.06 16.79
N GLU A 636 -34.20 -18.49 16.27
CA GLU A 636 -34.27 -19.55 15.28
C GLU A 636 -33.81 -19.06 13.90
N ILE A 637 -32.75 -19.67 13.38
CA ILE A 637 -32.29 -19.47 12.01
C ILE A 637 -32.91 -20.55 11.13
N LYS A 638 -33.60 -20.15 10.06
CA LYS A 638 -34.37 -21.02 9.16
C LYS A 638 -33.91 -20.88 7.72
N ILE A 639 -34.03 -21.95 6.97
CA ILE A 639 -34.06 -21.93 5.51
C ILE A 639 -35.51 -22.06 5.07
N ARG A 640 -35.95 -21.23 4.14
CA ARG A 640 -37.23 -21.33 3.44
C ARG A 640 -36.99 -21.51 1.95
N LEU A 641 -37.30 -22.70 1.45
CA LEU A 641 -37.15 -23.05 0.04
C LEU A 641 -38.45 -22.74 -0.72
N VAL A 642 -38.36 -21.94 -1.77
CA VAL A 642 -39.51 -21.48 -2.56
C VAL A 642 -39.24 -21.55 -4.06
N GLU A 643 -40.31 -21.75 -4.84
CA GLU A 643 -40.34 -21.40 -6.27
C GLU A 643 -40.71 -19.93 -6.42
N TYR A 644 -40.15 -19.24 -7.42
CA TYR A 644 -40.50 -17.85 -7.73
C TYR A 644 -42.01 -17.72 -8.09
N PRO A 645 -42.74 -16.69 -7.60
CA PRO A 645 -42.30 -15.56 -6.77
C PRO A 645 -42.42 -15.78 -5.24
N GLY A 646 -42.58 -17.01 -4.75
CA GLY A 646 -42.64 -17.30 -3.31
C GLY A 646 -43.43 -18.55 -2.92
N THR A 647 -43.75 -19.44 -3.86
CA THR A 647 -44.51 -20.67 -3.59
C THR A 647 -43.65 -21.64 -2.78
N PRO A 648 -44.09 -22.09 -1.59
CA PRO A 648 -43.30 -23.01 -0.77
C PRO A 648 -43.03 -24.37 -1.41
N ILE A 649 -41.81 -24.89 -1.21
CA ILE A 649 -41.47 -26.27 -1.58
C ILE A 649 -41.46 -27.14 -0.31
N ALA A 650 -42.57 -27.85 -0.09
CA ALA A 650 -42.72 -28.76 1.03
C ALA A 650 -42.07 -30.12 0.78
N GLY A 651 -41.51 -30.73 1.83
CA GLY A 651 -40.96 -32.09 1.76
C GLY A 651 -39.61 -32.21 1.03
N ALA A 652 -38.93 -31.09 0.75
CA ALA A 652 -37.59 -31.09 0.19
C ALA A 652 -36.57 -31.60 1.23
N GLN A 653 -35.72 -32.53 0.82
CA GLN A 653 -34.61 -33.02 1.64
C GLN A 653 -33.45 -32.04 1.55
N LEU A 654 -32.91 -31.63 2.69
CA LEU A 654 -31.79 -30.71 2.80
C LEU A 654 -30.57 -31.40 3.41
N ARG A 655 -29.39 -31.16 2.83
CA ARG A 655 -28.08 -31.42 3.44
C ARG A 655 -27.24 -30.15 3.41
N VAL A 656 -26.62 -29.78 4.52
CA VAL A 656 -25.78 -28.58 4.62
C VAL A 656 -24.34 -28.99 4.90
N PHE A 657 -23.41 -28.48 4.09
CA PHE A 657 -21.97 -28.70 4.18
C PHE A 657 -21.29 -27.38 4.55
N GLN A 658 -20.14 -27.45 5.22
CA GLN A 658 -19.35 -26.27 5.59
C GLN A 658 -17.92 -26.41 5.06
N ARG A 659 -17.32 -25.31 4.59
CA ARG A 659 -15.90 -25.23 4.26
C ARG A 659 -15.05 -25.32 5.53
N GLU A 660 -14.01 -26.15 5.51
CA GLU A 660 -13.03 -26.24 6.60
C GLU A 660 -11.89 -25.24 6.44
N ARG A 661 -11.11 -25.00 7.50
CA ARG A 661 -9.96 -24.07 7.48
C ARG A 661 -8.88 -24.45 6.46
N ASN A 662 -8.77 -25.72 6.10
CA ASN A 662 -7.85 -26.19 5.05
C ASN A 662 -8.31 -25.83 3.62
N GLY A 663 -9.45 -25.13 3.48
CA GLY A 663 -10.01 -24.71 2.20
C GLY A 663 -10.97 -25.68 1.56
N THR A 664 -11.15 -26.89 2.10
CA THR A 664 -11.99 -27.95 1.51
C THR A 664 -13.42 -27.91 2.01
N VAL A 665 -14.37 -28.27 1.15
CA VAL A 665 -15.76 -28.56 1.52
C VAL A 665 -15.92 -30.09 1.42
N PRO A 666 -15.82 -30.82 2.53
CA PRO A 666 -15.86 -32.27 2.51
C PRO A 666 -17.27 -32.79 2.16
N ASP A 667 -17.35 -33.99 1.61
CA ASP A 667 -18.60 -34.76 1.45
C ASP A 667 -19.06 -35.34 2.80
N ASN A 668 -19.22 -34.46 3.80
CA ASN A 668 -19.64 -34.78 5.15
C ASN A 668 -20.65 -33.71 5.59
N PRO A 669 -21.96 -34.01 5.58
CA PRO A 669 -22.97 -33.02 5.93
C PRO A 669 -22.85 -32.66 7.42
N LYS A 670 -22.86 -31.36 7.69
CA LYS A 670 -22.93 -30.79 9.04
C LYS A 670 -24.34 -30.89 9.62
N PHE A 671 -25.34 -30.59 8.79
CA PHE A 671 -26.75 -30.65 9.15
C PHE A 671 -27.58 -31.32 8.05
N SER A 672 -28.76 -31.82 8.41
CA SER A 672 -29.73 -32.35 7.46
C SER A 672 -31.17 -32.20 7.97
N GLY A 673 -32.13 -32.10 7.06
CA GLY A 673 -33.54 -32.04 7.43
C GLY A 673 -34.50 -32.11 6.27
N VAL A 674 -35.77 -31.80 6.54
CA VAL A 674 -36.85 -31.79 5.56
C VAL A 674 -37.69 -30.54 5.75
N THR A 675 -38.01 -29.84 4.67
CA THR A 675 -38.87 -28.65 4.71
C THR A 675 -40.31 -28.98 5.09
N ASN A 676 -40.94 -28.14 5.90
CA ASN A 676 -42.33 -28.26 6.32
C ASN A 676 -43.31 -27.80 5.20
N ALA A 677 -44.61 -27.74 5.50
CA ALA A 677 -45.63 -27.30 4.54
C ALA A 677 -45.47 -25.85 4.04
N SER A 678 -44.79 -25.00 4.83
CA SER A 678 -44.44 -23.62 4.49
C SER A 678 -43.09 -23.51 3.76
N GLY A 679 -42.46 -24.64 3.43
CA GLY A 679 -41.15 -24.69 2.77
C GLY A 679 -39.98 -24.44 3.72
N GLU A 680 -40.22 -24.41 5.03
CA GLU A 680 -39.24 -23.99 6.04
C GLU A 680 -38.57 -25.17 6.75
N TRP A 681 -37.31 -24.99 7.13
CA TRP A 681 -36.55 -25.88 7.99
C TRP A 681 -35.62 -25.07 8.91
N THR A 682 -35.68 -25.31 10.21
CA THR A 682 -34.84 -24.65 11.22
C THR A 682 -33.52 -25.39 11.40
N PHE A 683 -32.41 -24.64 11.47
CA PHE A 683 -31.10 -25.21 11.79
C PHE A 683 -31.11 -25.88 13.17
N PRO A 684 -30.64 -27.14 13.30
CA PRO A 684 -30.52 -27.80 14.59
C PRO A 684 -29.41 -27.18 15.45
N SER A 685 -29.59 -27.19 16.78
CA SER A 685 -28.56 -26.78 17.75
C SER A 685 -27.49 -27.86 18.02
N THR A 686 -27.40 -28.86 17.16
CA THR A 686 -26.44 -29.97 17.26
C THR A 686 -26.08 -30.44 15.86
N THR A 687 -24.79 -30.58 15.61
CA THR A 687 -24.27 -31.09 14.33
C THR A 687 -24.55 -32.58 14.18
N LEU A 688 -24.50 -33.11 12.95
CA LEU A 688 -24.64 -34.54 12.72
C LEU A 688 -23.49 -35.33 13.38
N PRO A 689 -23.71 -36.56 13.88
CA PRO A 689 -22.67 -37.34 14.55
C PRO A 689 -21.39 -37.57 13.73
N GLY A 690 -21.50 -37.60 12.39
CA GLY A 690 -20.35 -37.71 11.48
C GLY A 690 -19.55 -36.41 11.34
N TRP A 691 -20.10 -35.28 11.75
CA TRP A 691 -19.45 -33.96 11.73
C TRP A 691 -18.88 -33.64 13.12
N TYR A 692 -17.56 -33.77 13.28
CA TYR A 692 -16.83 -33.55 14.54
C TYR A 692 -17.44 -34.23 15.79
N GLY A 693 -18.18 -35.34 15.61
CA GLY A 693 -18.76 -36.10 16.72
C GLY A 693 -20.12 -35.61 17.24
N GLY A 694 -20.83 -34.75 16.49
CA GLY A 694 -22.19 -34.33 16.84
C GLY A 694 -22.27 -33.38 18.02
N ILE A 695 -21.38 -32.38 18.04
CA ILE A 695 -21.31 -31.38 19.11
C ILE A 695 -22.50 -30.41 19.07
N ALA A 696 -22.83 -29.87 20.24
CA ALA A 696 -23.78 -28.77 20.38
C ALA A 696 -23.19 -27.49 19.77
N VAL A 697 -24.01 -26.75 19.03
CA VAL A 697 -23.63 -25.51 18.35
C VAL A 697 -24.77 -24.51 18.48
N ASN A 698 -24.43 -23.25 18.70
CA ASN A 698 -25.42 -22.17 18.79
C ASN A 698 -25.62 -21.48 17.44
N ASN A 699 -24.62 -21.50 16.57
CA ASN A 699 -24.61 -20.82 15.28
C ASN A 699 -24.41 -21.87 14.14
N PRO A 700 -25.14 -21.79 13.02
CA PRO A 700 -24.92 -22.66 11.86
C PRO A 700 -23.48 -22.65 11.32
N TRP A 701 -22.73 -21.58 11.57
CA TRP A 701 -21.34 -21.40 11.15
C TRP A 701 -20.28 -21.80 12.20
N SER A 702 -20.68 -22.23 13.39
CA SER A 702 -19.74 -22.68 14.44
C SER A 702 -18.71 -23.67 13.92
N SER A 703 -17.49 -23.64 14.44
CA SER A 703 -16.38 -24.44 13.92
C SER A 703 -15.58 -25.12 15.02
N VAL A 704 -14.81 -26.14 14.66
CA VAL A 704 -13.89 -26.82 15.57
C VAL A 704 -12.49 -26.76 15.01
N TYR A 705 -11.52 -26.31 15.80
CA TYR A 705 -10.12 -26.27 15.40
C TYR A 705 -9.19 -26.43 16.59
N ASN A 706 -8.17 -27.29 16.45
CA ASN A 706 -7.21 -27.61 17.51
C ASN A 706 -7.85 -27.94 18.87
N GLY A 707 -9.01 -28.62 18.87
CA GLY A 707 -9.74 -28.99 20.08
C GLY A 707 -10.61 -27.90 20.69
N TRP A 708 -10.59 -26.69 20.14
CA TRP A 708 -11.48 -25.59 20.52
C TRP A 708 -12.74 -25.58 19.65
N THR A 709 -13.88 -25.33 20.28
CA THR A 709 -15.14 -25.07 19.58
C THR A 709 -15.34 -23.56 19.56
N PHE A 710 -15.60 -23.02 18.37
CA PHE A 710 -15.86 -21.61 18.12
C PHE A 710 -17.33 -21.45 17.81
N ASN A 711 -17.98 -20.47 18.42
CA ASN A 711 -19.38 -20.21 18.13
C ASN A 711 -19.57 -19.56 16.75
N ALA A 712 -18.58 -18.89 16.18
CA ALA A 712 -18.66 -18.25 14.87
C ALA A 712 -17.66 -18.88 13.87
N PRO A 713 -17.59 -18.39 12.61
CA PRO A 713 -16.39 -18.59 11.79
C PRO A 713 -15.12 -18.15 12.53
N GLU A 714 -13.97 -18.64 12.10
CA GLU A 714 -12.69 -18.16 12.63
C GLU A 714 -12.49 -16.65 12.34
N PRO A 715 -11.57 -15.96 13.05
CA PRO A 715 -11.40 -14.50 12.94
C PRO A 715 -11.17 -13.95 11.53
N VAL A 716 -10.65 -14.76 10.60
CA VAL A 716 -10.40 -14.37 9.19
C VAL A 716 -11.43 -14.95 8.22
N GLY A 717 -12.39 -15.71 8.72
CA GLY A 717 -13.57 -16.18 7.99
C GLY A 717 -13.34 -17.29 6.95
N HIS A 718 -12.19 -18.00 6.93
CA HIS A 718 -11.96 -19.04 5.92
C HIS A 718 -13.05 -20.13 5.91
N ASN A 719 -13.65 -20.47 7.05
CA ASN A 719 -14.66 -21.53 7.13
C ASN A 719 -16.11 -21.02 7.01
N ALA A 720 -16.30 -19.74 6.61
CA ALA A 720 -17.59 -19.08 6.59
C ALA A 720 -18.57 -19.56 5.49
N PRO A 721 -18.17 -20.13 4.35
CA PRO A 721 -19.17 -20.61 3.38
C PRO A 721 -19.93 -21.86 3.85
N LEU A 722 -21.27 -21.84 3.71
CA LEU A 722 -22.13 -23.03 3.75
C LEU A 722 -22.65 -23.37 2.36
N VAL A 723 -22.80 -24.66 2.08
CA VAL A 723 -23.39 -25.19 0.84
C VAL A 723 -24.61 -26.02 1.21
N VAL A 724 -25.77 -25.66 0.65
CA VAL A 724 -27.04 -26.35 0.87
C VAL A 724 -27.38 -27.16 -0.37
N GLU A 725 -27.44 -28.49 -0.22
CA GLU A 725 -28.10 -29.36 -1.19
C GLU A 725 -29.59 -29.41 -0.89
N ALA A 726 -30.42 -29.20 -1.91
CA ALA A 726 -31.86 -29.37 -1.86
C ALA A 726 -32.32 -30.41 -2.89
N VAL A 727 -33.08 -31.42 -2.44
CA VAL A 727 -33.64 -32.48 -3.28
C VAL A 727 -35.15 -32.60 -3.09
N TRP A 728 -35.93 -32.47 -4.17
CA TRP A 728 -37.38 -32.64 -4.13
C TRP A 728 -37.91 -33.23 -5.45
N ASN A 729 -39.20 -33.55 -5.50
CA ASN A 729 -39.84 -34.07 -6.70
C ASN A 729 -41.21 -33.39 -6.91
N PRO A 730 -41.35 -32.47 -7.87
CA PRO A 730 -42.63 -31.81 -8.18
C PRO A 730 -43.60 -32.68 -9.00
N GLY A 731 -43.34 -33.99 -9.14
CA GLY A 731 -44.16 -34.94 -9.90
C GLY A 731 -43.69 -35.16 -11.34
N THR A 732 -42.74 -34.36 -11.84
CA THR A 732 -42.16 -34.46 -13.19
C THR A 732 -40.75 -35.06 -13.21
N GLY A 733 -40.16 -35.33 -12.05
CA GLY A 733 -38.81 -35.86 -11.90
C GLY A 733 -38.17 -35.39 -10.60
N THR A 734 -37.03 -35.97 -10.22
CA THR A 734 -36.26 -35.48 -9.07
C THR A 734 -35.45 -34.25 -9.49
N ILE A 735 -35.55 -33.18 -8.71
CA ILE A 735 -34.73 -31.97 -8.84
C ILE A 735 -33.68 -31.98 -7.73
N VAL A 736 -32.46 -31.59 -8.08
CA VAL A 736 -31.30 -31.46 -7.18
C VAL A 736 -30.66 -30.11 -7.45
N GLU A 737 -30.51 -29.30 -6.41
CA GLU A 737 -29.87 -27.99 -6.50
C GLU A 737 -28.87 -27.78 -5.35
N TYR A 738 -27.84 -26.97 -5.62
CA TYR A 738 -26.88 -26.54 -4.62
C TYR A 738 -26.89 -25.02 -4.51
N HIS A 739 -27.01 -24.51 -3.29
CA HIS A 739 -27.08 -23.09 -2.98
C HIS A 739 -25.97 -22.72 -1.99
N PHE A 740 -25.32 -21.58 -2.21
CA PHE A 740 -24.34 -21.04 -1.28
C PHE A 740 -25.01 -20.07 -0.31
N ILE A 741 -24.67 -20.16 0.97
CA ILE A 741 -25.12 -19.24 2.00
C ILE A 741 -23.92 -18.76 2.79
N GLU A 742 -23.79 -17.45 2.89
CA GLU A 742 -22.69 -16.77 3.59
C GLU A 742 -23.19 -16.21 4.92
N CYS A 743 -22.31 -16.22 5.92
CA CYS A 743 -22.58 -15.60 7.22
C CYS A 743 -22.86 -14.09 7.07
N ASP A 744 -22.27 -13.46 6.05
CA ASP A 744 -22.36 -12.03 5.78
C ASP A 744 -23.81 -11.52 5.71
N GLU A 745 -24.71 -12.30 5.13
CA GLU A 745 -26.13 -11.92 5.04
C GLU A 745 -26.79 -11.81 6.42
N LEU A 746 -26.45 -12.68 7.37
CA LEU A 746 -26.92 -12.56 8.76
C LEU A 746 -26.26 -11.41 9.48
N ASN A 747 -24.98 -11.12 9.19
CA ASN A 747 -24.30 -9.98 9.78
C ASN A 747 -24.96 -8.66 9.35
N VAL A 748 -25.34 -8.56 8.09
CA VAL A 748 -26.14 -7.45 7.57
C VAL A 748 -27.53 -7.43 8.23
N ALA A 749 -28.25 -8.54 8.26
CA ALA A 749 -29.59 -8.59 8.86
C ALA A 749 -29.59 -8.20 10.35
N PHE A 750 -28.58 -8.66 11.11
CA PHE A 750 -28.37 -8.28 12.50
C PHE A 750 -28.16 -6.77 12.63
N SER A 751 -27.31 -6.20 11.78
CA SER A 751 -27.05 -4.74 11.77
C SER A 751 -28.27 -3.90 11.40
N GLU A 752 -29.21 -4.47 10.64
CA GLU A 752 -30.50 -3.86 10.30
C GLU A 752 -31.56 -4.04 11.41
N GLY A 753 -31.20 -4.67 12.54
CA GLY A 753 -32.06 -4.83 13.72
C GLY A 753 -32.76 -6.18 13.82
N ASN A 754 -32.50 -7.12 12.91
CA ASN A 754 -33.06 -8.48 13.00
C ASN A 754 -32.19 -9.32 13.96
N THR A 755 -32.40 -9.15 15.28
CA THR A 755 -31.57 -9.79 16.31
C THR A 755 -32.11 -11.12 16.83
N ASP A 756 -33.36 -11.46 16.54
CA ASP A 756 -34.03 -12.66 17.05
C ASP A 756 -34.04 -13.79 15.99
N ASP A 757 -35.22 -14.20 15.52
CA ASP A 757 -35.37 -15.22 14.47
C ASP A 757 -35.05 -14.62 13.09
N TYR A 758 -34.45 -15.42 12.21
CA TYR A 758 -34.20 -15.03 10.81
C TYR A 758 -34.45 -16.19 9.85
N THR A 759 -35.02 -15.87 8.68
CA THR A 759 -35.34 -16.86 7.65
C THR A 759 -34.66 -16.52 6.34
N TYR A 760 -33.71 -17.36 5.92
CA TYR A 760 -33.11 -17.32 4.59
C TYR A 760 -34.09 -17.81 3.54
N ASN A 761 -34.46 -16.95 2.60
CA ASN A 761 -35.28 -17.36 1.47
C ASN A 761 -34.40 -17.82 0.32
N ILE A 762 -34.44 -19.11 0.00
CA ILE A 762 -33.78 -19.70 -1.15
C ILE A 762 -34.81 -19.88 -2.26
N VAL A 763 -34.64 -19.14 -3.35
CA VAL A 763 -35.46 -19.28 -4.56
C VAL A 763 -34.78 -20.24 -5.53
N THR A 764 -35.45 -21.35 -5.85
CA THR A 764 -34.87 -22.42 -6.68
C THR A 764 -34.54 -21.98 -8.10
N HIS A 765 -33.47 -22.55 -8.66
CA HIS A 765 -33.04 -22.28 -10.03
C HIS A 765 -34.06 -22.81 -11.06
N ALA A 766 -34.64 -23.99 -10.79
CA ALA A 766 -35.64 -24.60 -11.65
C ALA A 766 -36.87 -23.71 -11.88
N SER A 767 -37.28 -22.93 -10.88
CA SER A 767 -38.43 -22.03 -10.99
C SER A 767 -38.21 -20.83 -11.94
N ARG A 768 -36.96 -20.59 -12.35
CA ARG A 768 -36.56 -19.47 -13.24
C ARG A 768 -36.36 -19.91 -14.69
N ALA A 769 -36.54 -21.20 -14.99
CA ALA A 769 -36.30 -21.74 -16.32
C ALA A 769 -37.18 -21.07 -17.39
N GLY A 770 -36.56 -20.63 -18.49
CA GLY A 770 -37.26 -20.03 -19.63
C GLY A 770 -37.50 -18.52 -19.53
N ASN A 771 -37.05 -17.85 -18.46
CA ASN A 771 -37.06 -16.40 -18.34
C ASN A 771 -35.98 -15.75 -19.21
N SER A 772 -36.21 -14.53 -19.70
CA SER A 772 -35.17 -13.73 -20.35
C SER A 772 -34.43 -12.87 -19.32
N LEU A 773 -33.22 -12.41 -19.65
CA LEU A 773 -32.50 -11.46 -18.81
C LEU A 773 -32.91 -10.04 -19.20
N PRO A 774 -33.11 -9.11 -18.25
CA PRO A 774 -33.24 -7.71 -18.57
C PRO A 774 -31.95 -7.23 -19.25
N VAL A 775 -32.07 -6.43 -20.30
CA VAL A 775 -30.94 -5.92 -21.09
C VAL A 775 -30.77 -4.43 -20.85
N MET A 776 -29.57 -4.03 -20.42
CA MET A 776 -29.21 -2.63 -20.20
C MET A 776 -28.40 -2.01 -21.35
N THR A 777 -28.73 -0.78 -21.70
CA THR A 777 -27.98 0.06 -22.65
C THR A 777 -27.68 1.42 -22.03
N PHE A 778 -26.45 1.92 -22.19
CA PHE A 778 -26.05 3.26 -21.75
C PHE A 778 -26.09 4.23 -22.92
N THR A 779 -26.56 5.46 -22.69
CA THR A 779 -26.67 6.49 -23.76
C THR A 779 -25.32 7.00 -24.27
N THR A 780 -24.23 6.76 -23.53
CA THR A 780 -22.89 7.29 -23.81
C THR A 780 -21.87 6.22 -24.21
N GLY A 781 -22.25 4.93 -24.16
CA GLY A 781 -21.32 3.80 -24.22
C GLY A 781 -20.87 3.30 -22.83
N GLU A 782 -20.02 2.27 -22.80
CA GLU A 782 -19.56 1.59 -21.56
C GLU A 782 -18.26 2.15 -20.99
N GLN A 783 -17.57 3.01 -21.76
CA GLN A 783 -16.36 3.69 -21.32
C GLN A 783 -16.50 5.19 -21.58
N VAL A 784 -16.18 6.00 -20.58
CA VAL A 784 -16.24 7.46 -20.66
C VAL A 784 -14.96 8.08 -20.11
N TRP A 785 -14.59 9.21 -20.70
CA TRP A 785 -13.46 10.04 -20.27
C TRP A 785 -14.00 11.39 -19.84
N ILE A 786 -13.65 11.79 -18.62
CA ILE A 786 -14.15 13.01 -17.98
C ILE A 786 -12.91 13.74 -17.46
N ASP A 787 -12.82 15.03 -17.72
CA ASP A 787 -11.77 15.85 -17.11
C ASP A 787 -12.16 16.12 -15.65
N GLU A 788 -11.20 16.16 -14.73
CA GLU A 788 -11.52 16.42 -13.32
C GLU A 788 -12.35 17.72 -13.18
N GLY A 789 -13.32 17.72 -12.26
CA GLY A 789 -14.25 18.83 -12.08
C GLY A 789 -15.39 18.96 -13.10
N ALA A 790 -15.32 18.30 -14.25
CA ALA A 790 -16.38 18.37 -15.25
C ALA A 790 -17.59 17.49 -14.88
N THR A 791 -18.80 18.03 -14.97
CA THR A 791 -20.02 17.24 -14.70
C THR A 791 -20.39 16.35 -15.88
N PHE A 792 -20.53 15.06 -15.61
CA PHE A 792 -21.01 14.05 -16.55
C PHE A 792 -22.43 13.60 -16.23
N GLN A 793 -23.21 13.31 -17.27
CA GLN A 793 -24.56 12.77 -17.15
C GLN A 793 -24.86 11.74 -18.25
N MET A 794 -25.57 10.68 -17.89
CA MET A 794 -26.13 9.71 -18.84
C MET A 794 -27.49 9.16 -18.39
N ARG A 795 -28.11 8.34 -19.24
CA ARG A 795 -29.23 7.47 -18.85
C ARG A 795 -28.90 5.99 -19.06
N VAL A 796 -29.37 5.17 -18.12
CA VAL A 796 -29.46 3.71 -18.23
C VAL A 796 -30.85 3.37 -18.74
N LEU A 797 -30.90 2.75 -19.92
CA LEU A 797 -32.13 2.24 -20.52
C LEU A 797 -32.19 0.73 -20.30
N VAL A 798 -33.36 0.21 -19.98
CA VAL A 798 -33.57 -1.22 -19.75
C VAL A 798 -34.78 -1.74 -20.51
N THR A 799 -34.63 -2.94 -21.07
CA THR A 799 -35.70 -3.68 -21.74
C THR A 799 -35.68 -5.12 -21.29
N ASP A 800 -36.85 -5.72 -21.13
CA ASP A 800 -37.01 -7.13 -20.81
C ASP A 800 -37.88 -7.81 -21.88
N ALA A 801 -37.50 -9.02 -22.31
CA ALA A 801 -38.06 -9.65 -23.51
C ALA A 801 -39.39 -10.37 -23.24
N ASP A 802 -39.60 -10.85 -22.01
CA ASP A 802 -40.83 -11.42 -21.48
C ASP A 802 -41.77 -10.35 -20.88
N GLY A 803 -41.27 -9.14 -20.67
CA GLY A 803 -42.05 -7.98 -20.25
C GLY A 803 -42.23 -7.89 -18.73
N ASP A 804 -41.37 -8.56 -17.97
CA ASP A 804 -41.38 -8.50 -16.51
C ASP A 804 -40.97 -7.10 -16.02
N PRO A 805 -41.55 -6.59 -14.92
CA PRO A 805 -41.17 -5.30 -14.35
C PRO A 805 -39.72 -5.32 -13.86
N VAL A 806 -38.94 -4.31 -14.25
CA VAL A 806 -37.51 -4.21 -13.89
C VAL A 806 -37.26 -3.10 -12.88
N THR A 807 -36.53 -3.41 -11.83
CA THR A 807 -35.98 -2.45 -10.87
C THR A 807 -34.52 -2.17 -11.21
N LEU A 808 -34.15 -0.88 -11.28
CA LEU A 808 -32.78 -0.46 -11.48
C LEU A 808 -32.11 -0.08 -10.15
N SER A 809 -30.81 -0.34 -10.04
CA SER A 809 -29.96 0.18 -8.97
C SER A 809 -28.51 0.31 -9.47
N ALA A 810 -27.65 0.95 -8.66
CA ALA A 810 -26.23 1.11 -8.94
C ALA A 810 -25.41 0.86 -7.67
N THR A 811 -24.18 0.39 -7.81
CA THR A 811 -23.22 0.36 -6.70
C THR A 811 -22.86 1.77 -6.25
N PRO A 812 -22.58 2.00 -4.96
CA PRO A 812 -22.20 3.32 -4.47
C PRO A 812 -20.95 3.87 -5.17
N MET A 813 -20.96 5.18 -5.43
CA MET A 813 -19.79 5.91 -5.93
C MET A 813 -19.79 7.34 -5.38
N PRO A 814 -18.64 7.87 -4.95
CA PRO A 814 -18.50 9.28 -4.56
C PRO A 814 -18.86 10.26 -5.68
N ASN A 815 -19.31 11.46 -5.31
CA ASN A 815 -19.77 12.54 -6.21
C ASN A 815 -20.75 12.09 -7.31
N SER A 816 -21.57 11.07 -7.04
CA SER A 816 -22.54 10.56 -8.00
C SER A 816 -23.95 10.56 -7.45
N ASP A 817 -24.92 10.64 -8.36
CA ASP A 817 -26.34 10.42 -8.07
C ASP A 817 -26.94 9.49 -9.13
N PHE A 818 -27.82 8.58 -8.68
CA PHE A 818 -28.55 7.67 -9.57
C PHE A 818 -30.02 7.65 -9.21
N ASN A 819 -30.86 8.11 -10.13
CA ASN A 819 -32.30 8.01 -10.00
C ASN A 819 -32.81 6.75 -10.71
N PRO A 820 -33.18 5.68 -9.98
CA PRO A 820 -33.57 4.40 -10.58
C PRO A 820 -34.90 4.47 -11.34
N ALA A 821 -35.78 5.41 -11.01
CA ALA A 821 -37.07 5.57 -11.70
C ALA A 821 -36.93 6.16 -13.11
N THR A 822 -35.90 7.00 -13.32
CA THR A 822 -35.64 7.64 -14.62
C THR A 822 -34.44 7.06 -15.35
N GLY A 823 -33.63 6.25 -14.66
CA GLY A 823 -32.34 5.76 -15.11
C GLY A 823 -31.27 6.86 -15.23
N ARG A 824 -31.52 8.09 -14.73
CA ARG A 824 -30.56 9.21 -14.82
C ARG A 824 -29.40 8.96 -13.86
N PHE A 825 -28.18 9.02 -14.37
CA PHE A 825 -26.94 8.98 -13.60
C PHE A 825 -26.18 10.28 -13.82
N THR A 826 -25.70 10.91 -12.75
CA THR A 826 -24.79 12.05 -12.79
C THR A 826 -23.54 11.76 -11.97
N TYR A 827 -22.39 12.26 -12.42
CA TYR A 827 -21.13 12.13 -11.71
C TYR A 827 -20.27 13.37 -11.97
N THR A 828 -19.55 13.84 -10.95
CA THR A 828 -18.52 14.88 -11.15
C THR A 828 -17.24 14.52 -10.41
N PRO A 829 -16.17 14.14 -11.11
CA PRO A 829 -14.90 13.79 -10.49
C PRO A 829 -14.25 14.99 -9.81
N ASP A 830 -13.42 14.68 -8.83
CA ASP A 830 -12.52 15.61 -8.15
C ASP A 830 -11.10 15.02 -8.10
N SER A 831 -10.16 15.69 -7.45
CA SER A 831 -8.76 15.30 -7.48
C SER A 831 -8.47 13.95 -6.79
N LEU A 832 -9.39 13.41 -5.97
CA LEU A 832 -9.26 12.05 -5.42
C LEU A 832 -9.67 10.96 -6.41
N ASP A 833 -10.37 11.32 -7.49
CA ASP A 833 -10.89 10.39 -8.48
C ASP A 833 -10.02 10.28 -9.74
N VAL A 834 -8.88 10.99 -9.82
CA VAL A 834 -7.96 10.96 -10.98
C VAL A 834 -7.44 9.55 -11.26
N THR A 835 -7.52 9.13 -12.53
CA THR A 835 -7.20 7.74 -12.94
C THR A 835 -6.21 7.61 -14.09
N ASP A 836 -5.84 8.70 -14.78
CA ASP A 836 -4.90 8.64 -15.90
C ASP A 836 -3.75 9.64 -15.74
N ALA A 837 -2.55 9.09 -15.49
CA ALA A 837 -1.26 9.80 -15.51
C ALA A 837 -0.37 9.26 -16.66
N GLY A 838 -0.97 8.83 -17.78
CA GLY A 838 -0.24 8.38 -18.97
C GLY A 838 0.09 6.88 -19.02
N GLY A 839 -0.61 6.04 -18.25
CA GLY A 839 -0.38 4.60 -18.21
C GLY A 839 -1.58 3.84 -17.65
N ALA A 840 -2.20 3.03 -18.50
CA ALA A 840 -3.50 2.42 -18.25
C ALA A 840 -3.55 1.44 -17.07
N PHE A 841 -3.84 1.89 -15.84
CA PHE A 841 -4.32 1.00 -14.77
C PHE A 841 -5.30 1.70 -13.80
N GLU A 842 -6.50 1.10 -13.72
CA GLU A 842 -7.65 1.34 -12.84
C GLU A 842 -8.53 2.57 -13.08
N ALA A 843 -9.28 2.54 -14.18
CA ALA A 843 -10.53 3.29 -14.30
C ALA A 843 -11.52 2.92 -13.18
N GLY A 844 -12.26 3.91 -12.68
CA GLY A 844 -13.36 3.67 -11.76
C GLY A 844 -14.48 2.88 -12.43
N GLN A 845 -15.15 2.00 -11.69
CA GLN A 845 -16.32 1.28 -12.20
C GLN A 845 -17.54 1.53 -11.33
N VAL A 846 -18.67 1.80 -11.98
CA VAL A 846 -20.01 1.73 -11.38
C VAL A 846 -20.74 0.55 -12.00
N LEU A 847 -21.21 -0.36 -11.18
CA LEU A 847 -22.02 -1.49 -11.61
C LEU A 847 -23.50 -1.10 -11.51
N PHE A 848 -24.18 -1.07 -12.65
CA PHE A 848 -25.62 -0.95 -12.70
C PHE A 848 -26.25 -2.34 -12.67
N ILE A 849 -27.37 -2.45 -11.97
CA ILE A 849 -28.12 -3.71 -11.81
C ILE A 849 -29.53 -3.48 -12.31
N ALA A 850 -30.00 -4.40 -13.14
CA ALA A 850 -31.40 -4.52 -13.54
C ALA A 850 -31.96 -5.84 -13.01
N ASP A 851 -32.95 -5.77 -12.14
CA ASP A 851 -33.56 -6.92 -11.46
C ASP A 851 -35.04 -7.05 -11.84
N ASP A 852 -35.43 -8.18 -12.45
CA ASP A 852 -36.82 -8.51 -12.80
C ASP A 852 -37.50 -9.40 -11.72
N GLY A 853 -36.79 -9.68 -10.63
CA GLY A 853 -37.18 -10.57 -9.54
C GLY A 853 -36.76 -12.03 -9.73
N LYS A 854 -36.54 -12.50 -10.96
CA LYS A 854 -36.04 -13.86 -11.26
C LYS A 854 -34.55 -13.83 -11.55
N PHE A 855 -34.11 -12.93 -12.41
CA PHE A 855 -32.74 -12.74 -12.84
C PHE A 855 -32.29 -11.29 -12.72
N ARG A 856 -30.97 -11.15 -12.62
CA ARG A 856 -30.30 -9.85 -12.61
C ARG A 856 -29.33 -9.77 -13.75
N SER A 857 -29.37 -8.69 -14.51
CA SER A 857 -28.24 -8.32 -15.33
C SER A 857 -27.41 -7.26 -14.62
N VAL A 858 -26.09 -7.39 -14.75
CA VAL A 858 -25.12 -6.43 -14.21
C VAL A 858 -24.33 -5.88 -15.37
N LYS A 859 -24.17 -4.56 -15.41
CA LYS A 859 -23.40 -3.88 -16.46
C LYS A 859 -22.53 -2.79 -15.86
N ALA A 860 -21.25 -2.79 -16.21
CA ALA A 860 -20.27 -1.84 -15.69
C ALA A 860 -20.16 -0.62 -16.62
N LEU A 861 -20.27 0.59 -16.06
CA LEU A 861 -19.72 1.80 -16.68
C LEU A 861 -18.29 1.97 -16.17
N THR A 862 -17.33 2.07 -17.09
CA THR A 862 -15.92 2.36 -16.78
C THR A 862 -15.65 3.85 -17.00
N ILE A 863 -15.19 4.53 -15.96
CA ILE A 863 -14.96 5.98 -15.93
C ILE A 863 -13.47 6.24 -15.80
N HIS A 864 -12.93 6.97 -16.76
CA HIS A 864 -11.57 7.52 -16.71
C HIS A 864 -11.64 9.02 -16.41
N VAL A 865 -10.95 9.43 -15.36
CA VAL A 865 -10.75 10.82 -14.99
C VAL A 865 -9.37 11.27 -15.41
N ARG A 866 -9.30 12.33 -16.22
CA ARG A 866 -8.04 12.96 -16.65
C ARG A 866 -7.62 14.02 -15.62
N ASP A 867 -6.36 13.97 -15.23
CA ASP A 867 -5.66 15.05 -14.52
C ASP A 867 -5.65 16.29 -15.44
N VAL A 868 -6.02 17.44 -14.90
CA VAL A 868 -6.00 18.73 -15.58
C VAL A 868 -4.92 19.58 -14.90
N ASP A 869 -3.77 19.70 -15.54
CA ASP A 869 -2.64 20.48 -15.02
C ASP A 869 -3.08 21.87 -14.51
N GLY A 870 -2.75 22.19 -13.26
CA GLY A 870 -3.07 23.47 -12.64
C GLY A 870 -4.47 23.55 -12.03
N PHE A 871 -5.24 22.45 -12.01
CA PHE A 871 -6.62 22.45 -11.59
C PHE A 871 -6.89 21.32 -10.59
N ALA A 872 -6.87 21.63 -9.30
CA ALA A 872 -7.29 20.71 -8.26
C ALA A 872 -8.62 21.14 -7.63
N MET A 873 -9.51 20.18 -7.38
CA MET A 873 -10.71 20.39 -6.57
C MET A 873 -10.89 19.22 -5.63
N LEU A 874 -11.33 19.49 -4.40
CA LEU A 874 -11.75 18.47 -3.45
C LEU A 874 -13.24 18.61 -3.19
N ARG A 875 -14.04 17.56 -3.46
CA ARG A 875 -15.45 17.53 -3.07
C ARG A 875 -15.60 16.61 -1.87
N LYS A 876 -15.98 17.20 -0.75
CA LYS A 876 -16.30 16.46 0.47
C LYS A 876 -17.65 15.78 0.26
N VAL A 877 -17.66 14.45 0.37
CA VAL A 877 -18.91 13.64 0.40
C VAL A 877 -19.30 13.31 1.84
N VAL A 878 -18.37 13.49 2.76
CA VAL A 878 -18.60 13.39 4.21
C VAL A 878 -18.82 14.82 4.71
N PRO A 879 -19.88 15.08 5.50
CA PRO A 879 -20.07 16.40 6.07
C PRO A 879 -18.89 16.73 7.01
N ASP A 880 -18.06 17.70 6.60
CA ASP A 880 -17.11 18.39 7.49
C ASP A 880 -17.80 19.50 8.31
N GLU A 881 -19.08 19.69 8.03
CA GLU A 881 -20.02 20.49 8.79
C GLU A 881 -21.00 19.51 9.45
N PRO A 882 -21.55 19.78 10.66
CA PRO A 882 -22.90 19.30 10.91
C PRO A 882 -23.69 19.72 9.68
N VAL A 883 -24.32 18.78 8.95
CA VAL A 883 -25.20 19.18 7.85
C VAL A 883 -26.15 20.19 8.47
N GLY A 884 -25.94 21.47 8.15
CA GLY A 884 -26.85 22.54 8.49
C GLY A 884 -28.19 21.99 8.09
N CYS A 885 -29.08 21.92 9.07
CA CYS A 885 -30.34 21.25 8.89
C CYS A 885 -30.93 21.76 7.56
N PRO A 886 -31.24 20.94 6.56
CA PRO A 886 -31.68 21.49 5.27
C PRO A 886 -33.00 22.28 5.38
N ALA A 887 -33.67 22.17 6.53
CA ALA A 887 -34.81 23.00 6.93
C ALA A 887 -34.43 24.32 7.63
N ASP A 888 -33.20 24.45 8.15
CA ASP A 888 -32.57 25.66 8.70
C ASP A 888 -31.87 26.41 7.55
N PHE A 889 -32.65 27.26 6.87
CA PHE A 889 -32.21 27.98 5.67
C PHE A 889 -31.59 29.34 6.02
N ASN A 890 -31.74 29.80 7.27
CA ASN A 890 -31.17 31.06 7.74
C ASN A 890 -29.92 30.87 8.63
N ASP A 891 -29.48 29.62 8.81
CA ASP A 891 -28.34 29.17 9.61
C ASP A 891 -28.41 29.58 11.09
N ASP A 892 -29.61 29.63 11.68
CA ASP A 892 -29.82 30.01 13.10
C ASP A 892 -29.92 28.83 14.07
N ALA A 893 -29.72 27.60 13.57
CA ALA A 893 -29.80 26.32 14.27
C ALA A 893 -31.22 25.93 14.73
N VAL A 894 -32.27 26.58 14.21
CA VAL A 894 -33.67 26.29 14.54
C VAL A 894 -34.54 26.28 13.28
N ALA A 895 -34.97 25.09 12.83
CA ALA A 895 -35.96 25.00 11.75
C ALA A 895 -37.35 25.51 12.19
N ASP A 896 -37.66 26.75 11.81
CA ASP A 896 -38.91 27.43 12.09
C ASP A 896 -39.44 28.27 10.90
N PHE A 897 -40.40 29.15 11.16
CA PHE A 897 -41.02 29.94 10.11
C PHE A 897 -40.02 30.91 9.42
N PHE A 898 -38.95 31.33 10.10
CA PHE A 898 -37.96 32.25 9.56
C PHE A 898 -37.12 31.61 8.45
N ASP A 899 -36.95 30.29 8.43
CA ASP A 899 -36.31 29.55 7.34
C ASP A 899 -37.15 29.54 6.09
N VAL A 900 -38.45 29.31 6.24
CA VAL A 900 -39.40 29.41 5.13
C VAL A 900 -39.36 30.81 4.53
N GLN A 901 -39.26 31.83 5.39
CA GLN A 901 -39.16 33.21 4.94
C GLN A 901 -37.83 33.50 4.23
N ALA A 902 -36.72 32.95 4.72
CA ALA A 902 -35.40 33.08 4.10
C ALA A 902 -35.35 32.39 2.73
N PHE A 903 -35.86 31.16 2.63
CA PHE A 903 -36.00 30.43 1.37
C PHE A 903 -36.84 31.19 0.37
N LEU A 904 -38.02 31.69 0.75
CA LEU A 904 -38.88 32.44 -0.17
C LEU A 904 -38.24 33.74 -0.66
N ASN A 905 -37.41 34.38 0.16
CA ASN A 905 -36.65 35.57 -0.24
C ASN A 905 -35.56 35.21 -1.26
N ALA A 906 -34.79 34.15 -1.02
CA ALA A 906 -33.77 33.63 -1.92
C ALA A 906 -34.39 33.15 -3.26
N PHE A 907 -35.50 32.42 -3.19
CA PHE A 907 -36.27 31.95 -4.34
C PHE A 907 -36.79 33.12 -5.20
N SER A 908 -37.34 34.16 -4.55
CA SER A 908 -37.81 35.36 -5.26
C SER A 908 -36.68 36.19 -5.87
N ALA A 909 -35.47 36.08 -5.33
CA ALA A 909 -34.27 36.75 -5.83
C ALA A 909 -33.54 35.95 -6.93
N HIS A 910 -33.98 34.72 -7.23
CA HIS A 910 -33.24 33.74 -8.03
C HIS A 910 -31.81 33.55 -7.51
N ASP A 911 -31.66 33.49 -6.19
CA ASP A 911 -30.39 33.18 -5.54
C ASP A 911 -30.07 31.70 -5.74
N ALA A 912 -28.82 31.36 -6.07
CA ALA A 912 -28.38 29.98 -6.31
C ALA A 912 -28.69 29.03 -5.15
N THR A 913 -28.76 29.54 -3.91
CA THR A 913 -29.15 28.76 -2.72
C THR A 913 -30.58 28.23 -2.75
N ALA A 914 -31.46 28.82 -3.56
CA ALA A 914 -32.86 28.41 -3.69
C ALA A 914 -33.15 27.47 -4.87
N ASP A 915 -32.15 27.10 -5.67
CA ASP A 915 -32.25 26.07 -6.71
C ASP A 915 -31.89 24.70 -6.10
N LEU A 916 -32.81 24.16 -5.30
CA LEU A 916 -32.58 22.94 -4.53
C LEU A 916 -32.48 21.69 -5.39
N ASN A 917 -32.93 21.77 -6.65
CA ASN A 917 -32.89 20.66 -7.59
C ASN A 917 -31.74 20.78 -8.62
N GLY A 918 -31.05 21.91 -8.66
CA GLY A 918 -29.85 22.16 -9.45
C GLY A 918 -30.10 22.22 -10.96
N ASP A 919 -31.32 22.55 -11.39
CA ASP A 919 -31.70 22.64 -12.81
C ASP A 919 -31.56 24.06 -13.39
N ASN A 920 -30.96 24.98 -12.65
CA ASN A 920 -30.84 26.41 -12.94
C ASN A 920 -32.20 27.07 -13.23
N SER A 921 -33.28 26.55 -12.65
CA SER A 921 -34.64 27.01 -12.86
C SER A 921 -35.43 27.10 -11.54
N TRP A 922 -35.45 28.26 -10.89
CA TRP A 922 -36.26 28.53 -9.69
C TRP A 922 -37.76 28.37 -9.96
N ASN A 923 -38.28 27.19 -9.67
CA ASN A 923 -39.62 26.80 -10.04
C ASN A 923 -40.31 26.03 -8.90
N PHE A 924 -41.52 25.54 -9.17
CA PHE A 924 -42.32 24.84 -8.16
C PHE A 924 -41.61 23.61 -7.56
N PHE A 925 -40.70 22.97 -8.30
CA PHE A 925 -39.98 21.80 -7.83
C PHE A 925 -38.97 22.14 -6.72
N ASP A 926 -38.34 23.31 -6.74
CA ASP A 926 -37.48 23.77 -5.63
C ASP A 926 -38.28 24.03 -4.37
N VAL A 927 -39.43 24.69 -4.51
CA VAL A 927 -40.35 24.92 -3.39
C VAL A 927 -40.84 23.59 -2.82
N GLN A 928 -41.14 22.61 -3.67
CA GLN A 928 -41.55 21.28 -3.23
C GLN A 928 -40.43 20.55 -2.50
N MET A 929 -39.17 20.66 -2.94
CA MET A 929 -38.01 20.09 -2.24
C MET A 929 -37.78 20.75 -0.90
N PHE A 930 -37.86 22.09 -0.83
CA PHE A 930 -37.74 22.84 0.43
C PHE A 930 -38.81 22.40 1.44
N LEU A 931 -40.07 22.31 1.02
CA LEU A 931 -41.16 21.88 1.89
C LEU A 931 -40.99 20.43 2.37
N ASN A 932 -40.42 19.56 1.54
CA ASN A 932 -40.13 18.17 1.94
C ASN A 932 -39.07 18.14 3.04
N VAL A 933 -37.95 18.86 2.88
CA VAL A 933 -36.89 18.90 3.91
C VAL A 933 -37.38 19.62 5.17
N PHE A 934 -38.14 20.70 5.04
CA PHE A 934 -38.75 21.41 6.16
C PHE A 934 -39.73 20.55 6.96
N SER A 935 -40.53 19.73 6.28
CA SER A 935 -41.46 18.79 6.92
C SER A 935 -40.78 17.60 7.59
N ALA A 936 -39.60 17.22 7.12
CA ALA A 936 -38.78 16.16 7.72
C ALA A 936 -38.08 16.63 9.00
N GLY A 937 -37.86 17.94 9.13
CA GLY A 937 -37.15 18.57 10.26
C GLY A 937 -35.64 18.30 10.23
N CYS A 938 -34.96 18.76 11.27
CA CYS A 938 -33.53 18.50 11.49
C CYS A 938 -33.37 17.13 12.17
N GLN A 939 -33.05 16.07 11.41
CA GLN A 939 -32.68 14.77 11.98
C GLN A 939 -31.17 14.56 12.02
#